data_AF-A0A517YMJ8-F1
#
_entry.id   AF-A0A517YMJ8-F1
#
_cell.length_a   1.000
_cell.length_b   1.000
_cell.length_c   1.000
_cell.angle_alpha   90.00
_cell.angle_beta   90.00
_cell.angle_gamma   90.00
#
_symmetry.space_group_name_H-M   'P 1'
#
loop_
_entity.id
_entity.type
_entity.pdbx_description
1 polymer ?
#
loop_
_entity_poly.entity_id
_entity_poly.type
_entity_poly.pdbx_seq_one_letter_code
_entity_poly.pdbx_strand_id
1 'polypeptide(L)'
;MLRSVSLVNACFLCLATLLTAHAAEIPVIQSAGSGNWSAPASWKGGKVPGGNVKVQILPGHIVTYDVDAADDLVIRSVHIAGTLRFDPAKKTRLNVGLIKVQDSDDTDEEGFDCEGHVAEPEPGKARPALLVGTPDEPIATNGRALIRLTMVDGLNKESCPAIVCCGGQMDFHGLPMNRTWVKLGATAAKGDLQITLAEPVTGWRVGDQLILTPTQNDYGDDPVTEKRVITAIDGNVIKFAEALEHKHLGEGDNRGEVGNLSRNVVVESADPAGERGHTMYHRYSKGSISYAEFRHLGKKNVLGRYALHFHLIGNTMRGSSVIGASIWDSHNRWLTIHGTNYLVVRDNVGFGSVGHGFFLEDGTEIFNVLDRNLAVGAVAGKRLPKQVLQFDQNEGAGFWWANSLNSFTRNVAAGNDLYGYRYEATASRSSKLDLPVMQPDGSEKVVDIRTLPFVRFEDNEVHSNSGLYGINLGEGVNFVGPDARHPFIVRNTKIWDVHYGFRPQVPSLLVENMTIQSHYGVYHPNFDRHVYRDLTIRSTNTEPFNRGHDDASRQHGIVTVDGLTFDNMRSGGMPLIQISDHNVTGNAVSHFRRVSTTNWKDNSRTRALVNLGGGPRPVPSTEKGVPIYLHDHYGPGRHAMVVSTRSPEYKAAPDSFRKEPPLTGDESAVKEVSNMEFPKVLDPVDDLPPATVITHVARKDGKLLVRGTCSDNGEVKQVVVNGQQAKATSANFGEWEVSLAAAKDTKLAAHAIDAAGNQEKLTHEVAVP
;
A
#
# COMPACT_ATOMS: atom_id res chain seq x y z
N MET A 1 49.70 68.49 -13.46
CA MET A 1 49.58 69.95 -13.22
C MET A 1 48.09 70.29 -13.09
N LEU A 2 47.70 70.86 -11.93
CA LEU A 2 46.43 71.55 -11.60
C LEU A 2 45.11 70.76 -11.75
N ARG A 3 44.07 70.87 -10.90
CA ARG A 3 43.81 71.46 -9.57
C ARG A 3 42.41 70.94 -9.17
N SER A 4 42.25 70.57 -7.90
CA SER A 4 41.15 70.92 -6.98
C SER A 4 39.67 70.82 -7.42
N VAL A 5 38.83 70.12 -6.65
CA VAL A 5 37.73 70.72 -5.84
C VAL A 5 37.35 69.76 -4.69
N SER A 6 37.41 70.27 -3.46
CA SER A 6 36.86 69.66 -2.24
C SER A 6 35.38 69.99 -2.09
N LEU A 7 34.56 69.08 -1.54
CA LEU A 7 33.37 69.46 -0.79
C LEU A 7 33.24 68.66 0.50
N VAL A 8 32.74 69.37 1.50
CA VAL A 8 32.89 69.18 2.93
C VAL A 8 31.85 68.19 3.49
N ASN A 9 32.30 67.29 4.35
CA ASN A 9 31.47 66.47 5.23
C ASN A 9 30.79 67.33 6.31
N ALA A 10 29.47 67.21 6.45
CA ALA A 10 28.74 67.62 7.64
C ALA A 10 28.01 66.39 8.22
N CYS A 11 28.59 65.81 9.27
CA CYS A 11 27.97 64.80 10.10
C CYS A 11 26.82 65.41 10.91
N PHE A 12 25.61 64.87 10.77
CA PHE A 12 24.59 64.94 11.81
C PHE A 12 24.39 63.54 12.40
N LEU A 13 24.79 63.42 13.67
CA LEU A 13 24.64 62.25 14.51
C LEU A 13 23.17 62.14 14.94
N CYS A 14 22.39 61.26 14.32
CA CYS A 14 21.10 60.81 14.87
C CYS A 14 21.35 59.50 15.62
N LEU A 15 21.37 59.59 16.95
CA LEU A 15 21.45 58.46 17.86
C LEU A 15 20.08 57.74 17.86
N ALA A 16 19.87 56.86 16.87
CA ALA A 16 18.78 55.89 16.94
C ALA A 16 19.21 54.75 17.86
N THR A 17 18.71 54.75 19.09
CA THR A 17 18.75 53.59 19.97
C THR A 17 17.96 52.46 19.32
N LEU A 18 18.66 51.63 18.54
CA LEU A 18 18.19 50.30 18.15
C LEU A 18 18.06 49.47 19.42
N LEU A 19 16.86 49.45 19.99
CA LEU A 19 16.42 48.35 20.84
C LEU A 19 16.37 47.10 19.94
N THR A 20 17.49 46.38 19.88
CA THR A 20 17.47 45.00 19.42
C THR A 20 16.65 44.22 20.44
N ALA A 21 15.38 43.97 20.11
CA ALA A 21 14.61 42.96 20.80
C ALA A 21 15.36 41.63 20.64
N HIS A 22 16.17 41.28 21.65
CA HIS A 22 16.69 39.93 21.76
C HIS A 22 15.46 39.03 21.86
N ALA A 23 15.26 38.15 20.88
CA ALA A 23 14.29 37.07 21.01
C ALA A 23 14.64 36.34 22.32
N ALA A 24 13.68 36.27 23.24
CA ALA A 24 13.91 35.62 24.53
C ALA A 24 14.35 34.16 24.29
N GLU A 25 15.46 33.76 24.89
CA GLU A 25 15.97 32.41 24.80
C GLU A 25 14.94 31.42 25.35
N ILE A 26 14.59 30.39 24.57
CA ILE A 26 13.59 29.40 25.00
C ILE A 26 14.18 28.55 26.12
N PRO A 27 13.54 28.47 27.31
CA PRO A 27 14.08 27.68 28.41
C PRO A 27 14.18 26.19 28.08
N VAL A 28 15.31 25.58 28.42
CA VAL A 28 15.51 24.12 28.38
C VAL A 28 15.32 23.54 29.79
N ILE A 29 14.41 22.58 29.93
CA ILE A 29 14.18 21.84 31.17
C ILE A 29 14.68 20.40 30.99
N GLN A 30 15.67 20.04 31.80
CA GLN A 30 16.29 18.72 31.75
C GLN A 30 15.77 17.82 32.87
N SER A 31 15.61 16.53 32.57
CA SER A 31 15.34 15.53 33.61
C SER A 31 16.48 15.47 34.64
N ALA A 32 16.15 15.37 35.93
CA ALA A 32 17.10 15.14 37.03
C ALA A 32 17.33 13.65 37.33
N GLY A 33 16.39 12.79 36.92
CA GLY A 33 16.43 11.34 37.09
C GLY A 33 15.14 10.71 36.59
N SER A 34 15.03 9.39 36.72
CA SER A 34 13.81 8.65 36.39
C SER A 34 12.65 9.00 37.34
N GLY A 35 11.43 9.03 36.82
CA GLY A 35 10.22 9.28 37.61
C GLY A 35 9.04 9.76 36.75
N ASN A 36 7.98 10.22 37.40
CA ASN A 36 6.79 10.71 36.69
C ASN A 36 7.02 12.12 36.14
N TRP A 37 6.46 12.41 34.96
CA TRP A 37 6.50 13.74 34.37
C TRP A 37 5.91 14.79 35.31
N SER A 38 4.81 14.47 36.01
CA SER A 38 4.17 15.39 36.95
C SER A 38 4.97 15.65 38.24
N ALA A 39 6.03 14.89 38.52
CA ALA A 39 6.76 14.99 39.77
C ALA A 39 7.89 16.03 39.67
N PRO A 40 7.94 17.05 40.56
CA PRO A 40 9.04 18.01 40.60
C PRO A 40 10.43 17.37 40.69
N ALA A 41 10.56 16.26 41.43
CA ALA A 41 11.81 15.54 41.61
C ALA A 41 12.40 14.94 40.32
N SER A 42 11.59 14.75 39.26
CA SER A 42 12.05 14.26 37.96
C SER A 42 12.79 15.33 37.14
N TRP A 43 12.79 16.59 37.57
CA TRP A 43 13.29 17.72 36.80
C TRP A 43 14.37 18.50 37.54
N LYS A 44 15.44 18.91 36.83
CA LYS A 44 16.49 19.74 37.42
C LYS A 44 15.88 21.06 37.92
N GLY A 45 16.21 21.42 39.15
CA GLY A 45 15.66 22.61 39.82
C GLY A 45 14.19 22.47 40.26
N GLY A 46 13.58 21.29 40.20
CA GLY A 46 12.22 21.05 40.68
C GLY A 46 11.11 21.63 39.79
N LYS A 47 11.46 22.11 38.59
CA LYS A 47 10.52 22.79 37.69
C LYS A 47 9.90 21.79 36.71
N VAL A 48 8.66 21.38 36.97
CA VAL A 48 7.87 20.58 36.02
C VAL A 48 7.71 21.35 34.71
N PRO A 49 7.87 20.73 33.53
CA PRO A 49 7.71 21.38 32.24
C PRO A 49 6.37 22.08 32.08
N GLY A 50 6.43 23.39 31.84
CA GLY A 50 5.28 24.24 31.49
C GLY A 50 5.20 24.50 29.98
N GLY A 51 4.37 25.46 29.56
CA GLY A 51 4.21 25.80 28.14
C GLY A 51 5.44 26.50 27.54
N ASN A 52 5.62 26.32 26.23
CA ASN A 52 6.67 26.94 25.41
C ASN A 52 8.10 26.76 25.96
N VAL A 53 8.43 25.55 26.40
CA VAL A 53 9.78 25.14 26.83
C VAL A 53 10.28 24.00 25.95
N LYS A 54 11.61 23.86 25.88
CA LYS A 54 12.27 22.66 25.37
C LYS A 54 12.45 21.68 26.53
N VAL A 55 12.05 20.44 26.37
CA VAL A 55 12.25 19.38 27.37
C VAL A 55 13.34 18.45 26.87
N GLN A 56 14.29 18.09 27.74
CA GLN A 56 15.33 17.12 27.42
C GLN A 56 15.37 16.00 28.46
N ILE A 57 15.13 14.78 27.99
CA ILE A 57 15.24 13.57 28.80
C ILE A 57 16.62 12.99 28.58
N LEU A 58 17.46 13.03 29.62
CA LEU A 58 18.87 12.68 29.56
C LEU A 58 19.08 11.17 29.45
N PRO A 59 20.22 10.71 28.91
CA PRO A 59 20.56 9.30 28.80
C PRO A 59 20.41 8.55 30.13
N GLY A 60 19.85 7.33 30.07
CA GLY A 60 19.62 6.48 31.25
C GLY A 60 18.44 6.88 32.14
N HIS A 61 17.80 8.03 31.92
CA HIS A 61 16.60 8.42 32.64
C HIS A 61 15.34 7.88 31.95
N ILE A 62 14.37 7.43 32.76
CA ILE A 62 13.04 7.00 32.30
C ILE A 62 12.01 7.95 32.90
N VAL A 63 11.42 8.81 32.08
CA VAL A 63 10.33 9.70 32.48
C VAL A 63 9.02 9.09 32.05
N THR A 64 8.12 8.85 33.00
CA THR A 64 6.76 8.34 32.74
C THR A 64 5.80 9.52 32.55
N TYR A 65 5.30 9.73 31.35
CA TYR A 65 4.28 10.74 31.03
C TYR A 65 2.92 10.32 31.57
N ASP A 66 2.43 11.05 32.57
CA ASP A 66 1.28 10.66 33.37
C ASP A 66 0.25 11.79 33.54
N VAL A 67 0.25 12.73 32.57
CA VAL A 67 -0.50 13.99 32.58
C VAL A 67 -1.54 14.03 31.45
N ASP A 68 -2.76 14.46 31.77
CA ASP A 68 -3.77 14.91 30.79
C ASP A 68 -3.68 16.44 30.71
N ALA A 69 -2.84 16.97 29.81
CA ALA A 69 -2.60 18.40 29.72
C ALA A 69 -3.85 19.17 29.28
N ALA A 70 -4.02 20.38 29.81
CA ALA A 70 -4.99 21.33 29.27
C ALA A 70 -4.63 21.70 27.82
N ASP A 71 -5.62 22.07 27.01
CA ASP A 71 -5.43 22.33 25.57
C ASP A 71 -4.46 23.49 25.28
N ASP A 72 -4.36 24.46 26.18
CA ASP A 72 -3.46 25.61 26.08
C ASP A 72 -2.02 25.33 26.57
N LEU A 73 -1.79 24.21 27.25
CA LEU A 73 -0.47 23.79 27.68
C LEU A 73 0.24 23.05 26.54
N VAL A 74 1.04 23.79 25.77
CA VAL A 74 1.80 23.26 24.63
C VAL A 74 3.30 23.25 24.94
N ILE A 75 3.92 22.07 24.92
CA ILE A 75 5.37 21.93 25.00
C ILE A 75 5.97 22.28 23.63
N ARG A 76 7.03 23.10 23.58
CA ARG A 76 7.62 23.49 22.30
C ARG A 76 8.27 22.29 21.63
N SER A 77 9.14 21.59 22.36
CA SER A 77 9.80 20.38 21.88
C SER A 77 10.15 19.43 23.03
N VAL A 78 10.23 18.14 22.73
CA VAL A 78 10.69 17.08 23.63
C VAL A 78 11.81 16.32 22.93
N HIS A 79 13.03 16.44 23.46
CA HIS A 79 14.23 15.76 22.99
C HIS A 79 14.50 14.57 23.92
N ILE A 80 14.49 13.37 23.33
CA ILE A 80 14.55 12.11 24.08
C ILE A 80 15.88 11.45 23.76
N ALA A 81 16.83 11.54 24.70
CA ALA A 81 18.08 10.77 24.74
C ALA A 81 18.01 9.59 25.73
N GLY A 82 17.17 9.69 26.76
CA GLY A 82 16.75 8.59 27.63
C GLY A 82 15.47 7.92 27.15
N THR A 83 14.47 7.76 28.03
CA THR A 83 13.17 7.17 27.66
C THR A 83 12.02 8.06 28.12
N LEU A 84 11.11 8.38 27.20
CA LEU A 84 9.78 8.85 27.51
C LEU A 84 8.79 7.68 27.35
N ARG A 85 8.13 7.29 28.44
CA ARG A 85 7.11 6.24 28.43
C ARG A 85 5.77 6.82 28.85
N PHE A 86 4.69 6.50 28.15
CA PHE A 86 3.35 6.89 28.57
C PHE A 86 2.81 5.93 29.63
N ASP A 87 2.14 6.45 30.65
CA ASP A 87 1.47 5.63 31.65
C ASP A 87 0.31 4.85 30.99
N PRO A 88 0.35 3.51 30.97
CA PRO A 88 -0.64 2.70 30.26
C PRO A 88 -2.03 2.73 30.91
N ALA A 89 -2.11 3.06 32.21
CA ALA A 89 -3.36 3.02 32.97
C ALA A 89 -4.09 4.37 32.99
N LYS A 90 -3.42 5.47 32.65
CA LYS A 90 -3.99 6.83 32.72
C LYS A 90 -4.52 7.32 31.38
N LYS A 91 -5.39 8.32 31.46
CA LYS A 91 -5.65 9.22 30.34
C LYS A 91 -4.51 10.24 30.32
N THR A 92 -3.86 10.35 29.18
CA THR A 92 -2.74 11.24 28.96
C THR A 92 -2.95 12.03 27.67
N ARG A 93 -2.55 13.30 27.70
CA ARG A 93 -2.59 14.22 26.56
C ARG A 93 -1.32 15.05 26.58
N LEU A 94 -0.50 14.90 25.55
CA LEU A 94 0.68 15.72 25.30
C LEU A 94 0.42 16.60 24.08
N ASN A 95 0.30 17.92 24.29
CA ASN A 95 0.31 18.89 23.19
C ASN A 95 1.75 19.34 22.94
N VAL A 96 2.27 19.15 21.73
CA VAL A 96 3.71 19.33 21.47
C VAL A 96 4.02 19.77 20.04
N GLY A 97 5.01 20.64 19.88
CA GLY A 97 5.52 21.03 18.55
C GLY A 97 6.41 19.97 17.91
N LEU A 98 7.40 19.47 18.64
CA LEU A 98 8.32 18.45 18.13
C LEU A 98 8.60 17.39 19.19
N ILE A 99 8.56 16.11 18.81
CA ILE A 99 9.20 15.04 19.56
C ILE A 99 10.36 14.50 18.71
N LYS A 100 11.58 14.55 19.24
CA LYS A 100 12.79 14.06 18.58
C LYS A 100 13.42 12.96 19.43
N VAL A 101 13.45 11.74 18.92
CA VAL A 101 14.06 10.57 19.58
C VAL A 101 15.44 10.34 18.98
N GLN A 102 16.49 10.63 19.73
CA GLN A 102 17.85 10.63 19.23
C GLN A 102 18.87 10.55 20.36
N ASP A 103 19.98 9.83 20.13
CA ASP A 103 21.10 9.75 21.06
C ASP A 103 21.97 11.01 20.92
N SER A 104 21.45 12.14 21.40
CA SER A 104 22.08 13.45 21.30
C SER A 104 21.72 14.32 22.50
N ASP A 105 22.68 15.15 22.93
CA ASP A 105 22.46 16.18 23.94
C ASP A 105 21.99 17.52 23.33
N ASP A 106 21.82 17.59 22.01
CA ASP A 106 21.28 18.76 21.31
C ASP A 106 19.76 18.89 21.48
N THR A 107 19.28 20.13 21.50
CA THR A 107 17.86 20.50 21.47
C THR A 107 17.48 21.26 20.20
N ASP A 108 18.15 20.94 19.09
CA ASP A 108 17.82 21.42 17.74
C ASP A 108 16.42 20.99 17.30
N GLU A 109 15.71 21.94 16.69
CA GLU A 109 14.28 21.87 16.41
C GLU A 109 13.97 21.46 14.96
N GLU A 110 14.94 20.86 14.25
CA GLU A 110 14.68 20.26 12.95
C GLU A 110 13.91 18.94 13.09
N GLY A 111 12.73 18.90 12.45
CA GLY A 111 11.74 17.83 12.54
C GLY A 111 11.68 16.93 11.30
N PHE A 112 12.74 16.85 10.49
CA PHE A 112 12.82 15.96 9.33
C PHE A 112 14.23 15.44 9.08
N ASP A 113 15.23 16.33 8.98
CA ASP A 113 16.60 15.93 8.65
C ASP A 113 17.31 15.25 9.85
N CYS A 114 17.64 13.96 9.69
CA CYS A 114 18.44 13.21 10.65
C CYS A 114 19.91 13.00 10.16
N GLU A 115 20.25 13.30 8.89
CA GLU A 115 21.41 12.74 8.19
C GLU A 115 22.77 13.06 8.84
N GLY A 116 22.89 14.19 9.53
CA GLY A 116 24.11 14.57 10.25
C GLY A 116 24.43 13.73 11.50
N HIS A 117 23.53 12.85 11.96
CA HIS A 117 23.59 12.25 13.30
C HIS A 117 23.11 10.79 13.40
N VAL A 118 22.79 10.11 12.28
CA VAL A 118 22.35 8.70 12.30
C VAL A 118 23.55 7.75 12.19
N ALA A 119 24.18 7.46 13.33
CA ALA A 119 25.18 6.40 13.44
C ALA A 119 24.51 5.04 13.73
N GLU A 120 25.16 3.94 13.30
CA GLU A 120 24.72 2.60 13.68
C GLU A 120 24.77 2.48 15.23
N PRO A 121 23.66 2.09 15.88
CA PRO A 121 23.61 2.01 17.34
C PRO A 121 24.57 0.92 17.84
N GLU A 122 25.38 1.27 18.84
CA GLU A 122 26.28 0.32 19.48
C GLU A 122 25.50 -0.90 20.04
N PRO A 123 25.89 -2.14 19.69
CA PRO A 123 25.23 -3.33 20.19
C PRO A 123 25.19 -3.36 21.72
N GLY A 124 24.00 -3.57 22.30
CA GLY A 124 23.80 -3.65 23.75
C GLY A 124 23.70 -2.31 24.48
N LYS A 125 24.00 -1.18 23.84
CA LYS A 125 23.74 0.16 24.41
C LYS A 125 22.23 0.42 24.43
N ALA A 126 21.73 0.93 25.56
CA ALA A 126 20.34 1.37 25.65
C ALA A 126 20.09 2.49 24.63
N ARG A 127 19.02 2.36 23.84
CA ARG A 127 18.65 3.38 22.85
C ARG A 127 17.68 4.38 23.46
N PRO A 128 17.71 5.64 23.01
CA PRO A 128 16.64 6.57 23.32
C PRO A 128 15.30 6.02 22.87
N ALA A 129 14.25 6.22 23.65
CA ALA A 129 12.97 5.55 23.40
C ALA A 129 11.74 6.43 23.68
N LEU A 130 10.82 6.49 22.72
CA LEU A 130 9.44 6.91 22.90
C LEU A 130 8.54 5.67 22.96
N LEU A 131 7.96 5.39 24.12
CA LEU A 131 7.13 4.21 24.36
C LEU A 131 5.69 4.62 24.69
N VAL A 132 4.81 4.58 23.70
CA VAL A 132 3.36 4.79 23.88
C VAL A 132 2.68 3.43 23.98
N GLY A 133 2.87 2.78 25.13
CA GLY A 133 2.64 1.35 25.29
C GLY A 133 3.78 0.52 24.71
N THR A 134 3.74 -0.79 24.97
CA THR A 134 4.66 -1.80 24.43
C THR A 134 3.84 -3.01 23.95
N PRO A 135 4.43 -3.95 23.18
CA PRO A 135 3.70 -5.16 22.78
C PRO A 135 3.14 -5.98 23.96
N ASP A 136 3.85 -6.00 25.09
CA ASP A 136 3.46 -6.75 26.30
C ASP A 136 2.59 -5.91 27.27
N GLU A 137 2.76 -4.59 27.25
CA GLU A 137 2.01 -3.63 28.07
C GLU A 137 1.46 -2.52 27.16
N PRO A 138 0.44 -2.80 26.32
CA PRO A 138 -0.22 -1.78 25.53
C PRO A 138 -0.97 -0.81 26.45
N ILE A 139 -1.35 0.37 25.92
CA ILE A 139 -2.22 1.29 26.68
C ILE A 139 -3.53 0.57 27.03
N ALA A 140 -3.87 0.56 28.32
CA ALA A 140 -4.91 -0.28 28.89
C ALA A 140 -6.33 0.15 28.49
N THR A 141 -7.32 -0.70 28.75
CA THR A 141 -8.75 -0.46 28.45
C THR A 141 -9.30 0.85 28.95
N ASN A 142 -8.90 1.26 30.16
CA ASN A 142 -9.33 2.52 30.78
C ASN A 142 -8.33 3.67 30.55
N GLY A 143 -7.17 3.36 29.95
CA GLY A 143 -6.14 4.32 29.58
C GLY A 143 -6.38 4.91 28.20
N ARG A 144 -5.74 6.05 27.94
CA ARG A 144 -5.68 6.70 26.63
C ARG A 144 -4.37 7.46 26.52
N ALA A 145 -3.70 7.35 25.38
CA ALA A 145 -2.58 8.21 25.03
C ALA A 145 -2.96 9.08 23.83
N LEU A 146 -3.01 10.40 24.04
CA LEU A 146 -3.18 11.38 22.97
C LEU A 146 -1.89 12.19 22.84
N ILE A 147 -1.27 12.15 21.67
CA ILE A 147 -0.23 13.10 21.27
C ILE A 147 -0.87 14.03 20.24
N ARG A 148 -0.94 15.31 20.59
CA ARG A 148 -1.52 16.36 19.76
C ARG A 148 -0.39 17.27 19.27
N LEU A 149 -0.07 17.14 17.99
CA LEU A 149 0.97 17.90 17.30
C LEU A 149 0.47 19.32 17.03
N THR A 150 1.10 20.29 17.67
CA THR A 150 0.68 21.69 17.65
C THR A 150 1.77 22.54 17.02
N MET A 151 1.46 23.28 15.96
CA MET A 151 2.41 24.25 15.42
C MET A 151 2.68 25.35 16.46
N VAL A 152 3.96 25.53 16.82
CA VAL A 152 4.40 26.58 17.77
C VAL A 152 5.17 27.65 17.01
N ASP A 153 4.91 28.92 17.34
CA ASP A 153 5.56 30.06 16.70
C ASP A 153 7.09 29.95 16.72
N GLY A 154 7.71 30.22 15.57
CA GLY A 154 9.16 30.13 15.38
C GLY A 154 9.70 28.73 15.07
N LEU A 155 8.90 27.66 15.12
CA LEU A 155 9.30 26.37 14.54
C LEU A 155 9.23 26.42 13.00
N ASN A 156 10.04 25.60 12.33
CA ASN A 156 9.99 25.47 10.86
C ASN A 156 8.70 24.77 10.44
N LYS A 157 7.82 25.46 9.71
CA LYS A 157 6.53 24.90 9.25
C LYS A 157 6.67 23.72 8.28
N GLU A 158 7.80 23.61 7.57
CA GLU A 158 8.02 22.49 6.64
C GLU A 158 8.37 21.20 7.37
N SER A 159 9.05 21.27 8.52
CA SER A 159 9.48 20.10 9.28
C SER A 159 8.71 19.89 10.59
N CYS A 160 8.00 20.90 11.09
CA CYS A 160 7.21 20.85 12.34
C CYS A 160 5.74 21.25 12.11
N PRO A 161 4.79 20.76 12.93
CA PRO A 161 5.04 19.89 14.07
C PRO A 161 5.32 18.43 13.64
N ALA A 162 6.00 17.65 14.48
CA ALA A 162 6.44 16.31 14.09
C ALA A 162 6.77 15.37 15.25
N ILE A 163 6.79 14.07 14.94
CA ILE A 163 7.46 13.04 15.73
C ILE A 163 8.52 12.38 14.83
N VAL A 164 9.79 12.50 15.18
CA VAL A 164 10.89 11.91 14.40
C VAL A 164 11.76 11.01 15.27
N CYS A 165 12.00 9.80 14.78
CA CYS A 165 12.90 8.84 15.39
C CYS A 165 14.17 8.72 14.53
N CYS A 166 15.29 9.22 15.05
CA CYS A 166 16.60 9.22 14.41
C CYS A 166 17.52 8.21 15.14
N GLY A 167 17.43 6.93 14.81
CA GLY A 167 18.26 5.87 15.40
C GLY A 167 17.80 5.35 16.78
N GLY A 168 16.72 5.90 17.32
CA GLY A 168 16.12 5.49 18.60
C GLY A 168 15.11 4.34 18.49
N GLN A 169 14.27 4.21 19.51
CA GLN A 169 13.11 3.32 19.57
C GLN A 169 11.83 4.15 19.61
N MET A 170 10.84 3.80 18.80
CA MET A 170 9.54 4.45 18.82
C MET A 170 8.42 3.44 18.67
N ASP A 171 7.60 3.30 19.70
CA ASP A 171 6.55 2.28 19.79
C ASP A 171 5.18 2.89 20.11
N PHE A 172 4.16 2.39 19.44
CA PHE A 172 2.76 2.76 19.66
C PHE A 172 1.90 1.51 19.74
N HIS A 173 1.46 1.15 20.94
CA HIS A 173 0.69 -0.07 21.18
C HIS A 173 -0.59 0.24 21.95
N GLY A 174 -1.70 0.26 21.21
CA GLY A 174 -3.06 0.33 21.76
C GLY A 174 -3.69 -1.05 21.94
N LEU A 175 -4.99 -1.05 22.19
CA LEU A 175 -5.72 -2.28 22.49
C LEU A 175 -5.99 -3.11 21.25
N PRO A 176 -5.66 -4.41 21.27
CA PRO A 176 -5.92 -5.30 20.15
C PRO A 176 -7.40 -5.42 19.78
N MET A 177 -7.63 -5.54 18.47
CA MET A 177 -8.89 -5.94 17.86
C MET A 177 -8.66 -7.23 17.09
N ASN A 178 -9.62 -8.17 17.12
CA ASN A 178 -9.51 -9.37 16.27
C ASN A 178 -9.61 -9.03 14.77
N ARG A 179 -10.36 -7.96 14.45
CA ARG A 179 -10.56 -7.40 13.13
C ARG A 179 -10.68 -5.88 13.24
N THR A 180 -9.94 -5.16 12.41
CA THR A 180 -10.08 -3.71 12.26
C THR A 180 -11.11 -3.33 11.20
N TRP A 181 -11.38 -4.22 10.26
CA TRP A 181 -12.42 -4.12 9.27
C TRP A 181 -12.93 -5.51 8.88
N VAL A 182 -14.17 -5.57 8.41
CA VAL A 182 -14.84 -6.79 7.96
C VAL A 182 -15.77 -6.47 6.79
N LYS A 183 -16.18 -7.48 6.02
CA LYS A 183 -17.25 -7.33 5.03
C LYS A 183 -18.61 -7.16 5.70
N LEU A 184 -19.56 -6.51 5.02
CA LEU A 184 -20.98 -6.55 5.39
C LEU A 184 -21.52 -7.99 5.26
N GLY A 185 -22.35 -8.38 6.22
CA GLY A 185 -23.03 -9.68 6.28
C GLY A 185 -24.44 -9.68 5.69
N ALA A 186 -25.04 -8.50 5.53
CA ALA A 186 -26.30 -8.28 4.84
C ALA A 186 -26.28 -6.90 4.15
N THR A 187 -27.09 -6.74 3.11
CA THR A 187 -27.21 -5.45 2.43
C THR A 187 -27.82 -4.42 3.38
N ALA A 188 -27.15 -3.27 3.54
CA ALA A 188 -27.66 -2.12 4.27
C ALA A 188 -28.35 -1.17 3.30
N ALA A 189 -29.60 -0.80 3.58
CA ALA A 189 -30.37 0.12 2.76
C ALA A 189 -30.16 1.58 3.19
N LYS A 190 -30.37 2.49 2.25
CA LYS A 190 -30.54 3.91 2.56
C LYS A 190 -31.66 4.06 3.60
N GLY A 191 -31.40 4.82 4.67
CA GLY A 191 -32.31 5.05 5.77
C GLY A 191 -32.13 4.10 6.96
N ASP A 192 -31.35 3.02 6.81
CA ASP A 192 -31.10 2.10 7.92
C ASP A 192 -30.30 2.78 9.04
N LEU A 193 -30.56 2.37 10.29
CA LEU A 193 -29.86 2.82 11.50
C LEU A 193 -28.96 1.73 12.09
N GLN A 194 -28.74 0.66 11.34
CA GLN A 194 -27.92 -0.47 11.74
C GLN A 194 -27.36 -1.19 10.53
N ILE A 195 -26.29 -1.94 10.76
CA ILE A 195 -25.66 -2.83 9.78
C ILE A 195 -25.40 -4.20 10.40
N THR A 196 -25.32 -5.22 9.56
CA THR A 196 -24.91 -6.57 9.96
C THR A 196 -23.52 -6.87 9.40
N LEU A 197 -22.60 -7.29 10.25
CA LEU A 197 -21.24 -7.69 9.89
C LEU A 197 -21.20 -9.17 9.47
N ALA A 198 -20.31 -9.51 8.52
CA ALA A 198 -20.15 -10.89 8.03
C ALA A 198 -19.51 -11.83 9.06
N GLU A 199 -18.74 -11.28 10.01
CA GLU A 199 -18.06 -12.02 11.07
C GLU A 199 -18.08 -11.21 12.38
N PRO A 200 -18.00 -11.88 13.54
CA PRO A 200 -18.01 -11.20 14.83
C PRO A 200 -16.74 -10.37 15.06
N VAL A 201 -16.91 -9.22 15.71
CA VAL A 201 -15.83 -8.32 16.10
C VAL A 201 -15.69 -8.26 17.62
N THR A 202 -14.45 -8.22 18.09
CA THR A 202 -14.07 -8.03 19.48
C THR A 202 -13.07 -6.87 19.55
N GLY A 203 -13.27 -5.97 20.51
CA GLY A 203 -12.44 -4.78 20.69
C GLY A 203 -13.10 -3.49 20.19
N TRP A 204 -14.08 -3.57 19.29
CA TRP A 204 -14.94 -2.45 18.90
C TRP A 204 -15.85 -2.03 20.05
N ARG A 205 -16.15 -0.74 20.17
CA ARG A 205 -16.87 -0.14 21.31
C ARG A 205 -17.91 0.87 20.87
N VAL A 206 -18.93 1.06 21.71
CA VAL A 206 -19.82 2.21 21.62
C VAL A 206 -18.99 3.50 21.67
N GLY A 207 -19.23 4.41 20.74
CA GLY A 207 -18.47 5.64 20.54
C GLY A 207 -17.38 5.53 19.46
N ASP A 208 -17.02 4.33 18.99
CA ASP A 208 -16.06 4.19 17.91
C ASP A 208 -16.63 4.75 16.60
N GLN A 209 -15.76 5.37 15.81
CA GLN A 209 -16.05 5.81 14.44
C GLN A 209 -15.80 4.67 13.45
N LEU A 210 -16.75 4.48 12.55
CA LEU A 210 -16.73 3.51 11.47
C LEU A 210 -16.77 4.23 10.13
N ILE A 211 -16.23 3.57 9.10
CA ILE A 211 -16.50 3.85 7.70
C ILE A 211 -17.26 2.68 7.07
N LEU A 212 -18.15 2.98 6.12
CA LEU A 212 -18.80 2.01 5.24
C LEU A 212 -18.39 2.32 3.81
N THR A 213 -17.78 1.36 3.12
CA THR A 213 -17.26 1.58 1.77
C THR A 213 -18.38 1.66 0.73
N PRO A 214 -18.16 2.39 -0.38
CA PRO A 214 -19.11 2.43 -1.46
C PRO A 214 -19.27 1.06 -2.10
N THR A 215 -20.47 0.80 -2.61
CA THR A 215 -20.76 -0.42 -3.39
C THR A 215 -21.41 -0.12 -4.74
N GLN A 216 -21.41 1.16 -5.09
CA GLN A 216 -21.84 1.72 -6.36
C GLN A 216 -20.97 2.94 -6.60
N ASN A 217 -20.41 3.03 -7.79
CA ASN A 217 -19.68 4.19 -8.23
C ASN A 217 -20.70 5.30 -8.52
N ASP A 218 -20.57 6.43 -7.84
CA ASP A 218 -21.22 7.67 -8.25
C ASP A 218 -20.14 8.55 -8.87
N TYR A 219 -20.26 8.80 -10.17
CA TYR A 219 -19.32 9.66 -10.91
C TYR A 219 -19.43 11.15 -10.50
N GLY A 220 -20.18 11.45 -9.44
CA GLY A 220 -20.26 12.76 -8.81
C GLY A 220 -19.11 13.06 -7.83
N ASP A 221 -19.04 14.31 -7.37
CA ASP A 221 -18.00 14.79 -6.45
C ASP A 221 -18.22 14.37 -4.98
N ASP A 222 -19.41 13.82 -4.65
CA ASP A 222 -19.77 13.48 -3.28
C ASP A 222 -19.27 12.07 -2.89
N PRO A 223 -18.50 11.92 -1.81
CA PRO A 223 -18.02 10.62 -1.38
C PRO A 223 -19.17 9.72 -0.94
N VAL A 224 -19.35 8.58 -1.62
CA VAL A 224 -20.32 7.53 -1.23
C VAL A 224 -19.83 6.72 0.00
N THR A 225 -18.61 6.98 0.48
CA THR A 225 -18.12 6.39 1.75
C THR A 225 -18.74 7.13 2.93
N GLU A 226 -19.42 6.40 3.80
CA GLU A 226 -20.15 6.98 4.92
C GLU A 226 -19.43 6.77 6.26
N LYS A 227 -19.43 7.77 7.13
CA LYS A 227 -18.94 7.63 8.52
C LYS A 227 -20.09 7.43 9.49
N ARG A 228 -19.97 6.51 10.44
CA ARG A 228 -20.98 6.31 11.51
C ARG A 228 -20.33 6.12 12.87
N VAL A 229 -21.01 6.55 13.93
CA VAL A 229 -20.58 6.33 15.32
C VAL A 229 -21.40 5.22 15.93
N ILE A 230 -20.75 4.20 16.50
CA ILE A 230 -21.41 3.08 17.14
C ILE A 230 -22.20 3.57 18.36
N THR A 231 -23.50 3.29 18.41
CA THR A 231 -24.35 3.53 19.60
C THR A 231 -24.67 2.24 20.36
N ALA A 232 -24.66 1.09 19.68
CA ALA A 232 -24.81 -0.22 20.30
C ALA A 232 -24.19 -1.33 19.44
N ILE A 233 -23.78 -2.42 20.10
CA ILE A 233 -23.26 -3.64 19.48
C ILE A 233 -24.07 -4.81 20.05
N ASP A 234 -24.70 -5.60 19.17
CA ASP A 234 -25.47 -6.79 19.51
C ASP A 234 -25.07 -7.94 18.58
N GLY A 235 -24.11 -8.76 19.04
CA GLY A 235 -23.46 -9.77 18.21
C GLY A 235 -22.79 -9.15 16.98
N ASN A 236 -23.25 -9.53 15.79
CA ASN A 236 -22.77 -8.97 14.51
C ASN A 236 -23.54 -7.72 14.07
N VAL A 237 -24.51 -7.24 14.83
CA VAL A 237 -25.30 -6.05 14.48
C VAL A 237 -24.70 -4.83 15.15
N ILE A 238 -24.36 -3.82 14.36
CA ILE A 238 -23.90 -2.51 14.81
C ILE A 238 -25.01 -1.51 14.58
N LYS A 239 -25.33 -0.71 15.61
CA LYS A 239 -26.33 0.37 15.53
C LYS A 239 -25.66 1.73 15.61
N PHE A 240 -26.29 2.73 15.02
CA PHE A 240 -25.86 4.12 15.03
C PHE A 240 -27.09 5.06 15.09
N ALA A 241 -26.86 6.34 15.37
CA ALA A 241 -27.95 7.33 15.49
C ALA A 241 -28.33 7.99 14.16
N GLU A 242 -27.38 8.10 13.23
CA GLU A 242 -27.57 8.78 11.94
C GLU A 242 -27.88 7.76 10.84
N ALA A 243 -29.01 7.90 10.16
CA ALA A 243 -29.44 6.95 9.13
C ALA A 243 -28.49 6.94 7.92
N LEU A 244 -28.24 5.78 7.31
CA LEU A 244 -27.43 5.66 6.09
C LEU A 244 -27.99 6.49 4.94
N GLU A 245 -27.12 7.18 4.20
CA GLU A 245 -27.50 8.02 3.06
C GLU A 245 -27.50 7.22 1.76
N HIS A 246 -26.74 6.13 1.72
CA HIS A 246 -26.55 5.25 0.58
C HIS A 246 -26.87 3.79 0.91
N LYS A 247 -27.02 3.00 -0.15
CA LYS A 247 -27.14 1.55 -0.06
C LYS A 247 -25.74 0.94 -0.10
N HIS A 248 -25.47 0.00 0.79
CA HIS A 248 -24.23 -0.78 0.80
C HIS A 248 -24.54 -2.27 0.64
N LEU A 249 -24.04 -2.90 -0.43
CA LEU A 249 -24.20 -4.32 -0.69
C LEU A 249 -23.49 -5.16 0.38
N GLY A 250 -24.15 -6.22 0.87
CA GLY A 250 -23.57 -7.16 1.84
C GLY A 250 -23.95 -8.62 1.59
N GLU A 251 -24.53 -8.92 0.42
CA GLU A 251 -24.98 -10.26 0.02
C GLU A 251 -24.37 -10.66 -1.32
N GLY A 252 -24.28 -11.97 -1.59
CA GLY A 252 -23.68 -12.50 -2.81
C GLY A 252 -22.17 -12.28 -2.88
N ASP A 253 -21.65 -12.15 -4.11
CA ASP A 253 -20.22 -12.00 -4.39
C ASP A 253 -19.71 -10.58 -4.10
N ASN A 254 -20.53 -9.55 -4.31
CA ASN A 254 -20.15 -8.14 -4.19
C ASN A 254 -20.62 -7.58 -2.85
N ARG A 255 -19.67 -7.26 -1.97
CA ARG A 255 -19.95 -6.79 -0.61
C ARG A 255 -19.00 -5.66 -0.26
N GLY A 256 -19.54 -4.60 0.31
CA GLY A 256 -18.74 -3.54 0.92
C GLY A 256 -18.17 -3.96 2.27
N GLU A 257 -17.34 -3.07 2.81
CA GLU A 257 -16.60 -3.23 4.05
C GLU A 257 -17.10 -2.23 5.08
N VAL A 258 -16.87 -2.60 6.34
CA VAL A 258 -17.01 -1.74 7.50
C VAL A 258 -15.67 -1.69 8.19
N GLY A 259 -15.05 -0.51 8.28
CA GLY A 259 -13.75 -0.31 8.92
C GLY A 259 -13.84 0.55 10.17
N ASN A 260 -13.17 0.18 11.25
CA ASN A 260 -13.12 0.94 12.50
C ASN A 260 -11.91 1.87 12.54
N LEU A 261 -12.16 3.17 12.71
CA LEU A 261 -11.16 4.23 12.73
C LEU A 261 -10.62 4.57 14.14
N SER A 262 -11.28 4.15 15.22
CA SER A 262 -10.98 4.61 16.57
C SER A 262 -10.00 3.73 17.33
N ARG A 263 -8.97 4.32 17.94
CA ARG A 263 -8.03 3.63 18.84
C ARG A 263 -7.81 4.42 20.13
N ASN A 264 -7.26 3.78 21.17
CA ASN A 264 -6.94 4.44 22.45
C ASN A 264 -5.53 5.04 22.50
N VAL A 265 -4.71 4.79 21.48
CA VAL A 265 -3.47 5.52 21.19
C VAL A 265 -3.73 6.38 19.96
N VAL A 266 -3.61 7.70 20.10
CA VAL A 266 -3.95 8.67 19.05
C VAL A 266 -2.79 9.64 18.86
N VAL A 267 -2.36 9.80 17.62
CA VAL A 267 -1.49 10.89 17.17
C VAL A 267 -2.28 11.75 16.19
N GLU A 268 -2.45 13.03 16.50
CA GLU A 268 -3.22 13.96 15.66
C GLU A 268 -2.58 15.34 15.59
N SER A 269 -2.96 16.13 14.59
CA SER A 269 -2.69 17.57 14.61
C SER A 269 -3.74 18.31 15.46
N ALA A 270 -3.31 19.33 16.19
CA ALA A 270 -4.19 20.15 17.03
C ALA A 270 -5.25 20.91 16.23
N ASP A 271 -4.85 21.41 15.06
CA ASP A 271 -5.74 22.08 14.10
C ASP A 271 -5.73 21.28 12.78
N PRO A 272 -6.77 20.46 12.52
CA PRO A 272 -6.91 19.73 11.27
C PRO A 272 -6.99 20.61 10.03
N ALA A 273 -7.46 21.86 10.14
CA ALA A 273 -7.56 22.79 9.02
C ALA A 273 -6.28 23.63 8.83
N GLY A 274 -5.41 23.68 9.84
CA GLY A 274 -4.17 24.43 9.87
C GLY A 274 -2.93 23.63 9.47
N GLU A 275 -1.81 23.96 10.11
CA GLU A 275 -0.52 23.29 9.90
C GLU A 275 -0.54 21.90 10.54
N ARG A 276 -0.56 20.86 9.71
CA ARG A 276 -0.57 19.47 10.15
C ARG A 276 0.82 18.94 10.48
N GLY A 277 0.89 17.96 11.37
CA GLY A 277 2.09 17.24 11.70
C GLY A 277 2.37 16.02 10.82
N HIS A 278 3.55 15.45 10.98
CA HIS A 278 4.00 14.24 10.31
C HIS A 278 4.78 13.34 11.28
N THR A 279 4.95 12.06 10.93
CA THR A 279 5.76 11.14 11.73
C THR A 279 6.78 10.39 10.87
N MET A 280 7.95 10.10 11.43
CA MET A 280 9.02 9.43 10.70
C MET A 280 9.83 8.47 11.57
N TYR A 281 10.06 7.27 11.03
CA TYR A 281 11.10 6.34 11.43
C TYR A 281 12.26 6.45 10.43
N HIS A 282 13.43 6.89 10.88
CA HIS A 282 14.62 6.94 10.05
C HIS A 282 15.46 5.66 10.18
N ARG A 283 16.44 5.47 9.30
CA ARG A 283 17.51 4.46 9.41
C ARG A 283 18.02 4.24 10.84
N TYR A 284 18.31 2.99 11.16
CA TYR A 284 18.74 2.48 12.47
C TYR A 284 17.76 2.65 13.64
N SER A 285 16.59 3.22 13.40
CA SER A 285 15.51 3.18 14.38
C SER A 285 15.08 1.73 14.66
N LYS A 286 14.24 1.55 15.66
CA LYS A 286 13.49 0.31 15.90
C LYS A 286 12.11 0.63 16.49
N GLY A 287 11.23 -0.35 16.48
CA GLY A 287 9.90 -0.23 17.10
C GLY A 287 8.80 -0.64 16.13
N SER A 288 7.58 -0.70 16.63
CA SER A 288 6.41 -1.10 15.86
C SER A 288 5.17 -0.35 16.30
N ILE A 289 4.15 -0.45 15.46
CA ILE A 289 2.85 0.16 15.68
C ILE A 289 1.83 -0.97 15.71
N SER A 290 1.07 -1.08 16.80
CA SER A 290 -0.11 -1.92 16.84
C SER A 290 -1.33 -1.18 17.40
N TYR A 291 -2.43 -1.17 16.65
CA TYR A 291 -3.71 -0.62 17.10
C TYR A 291 -3.64 0.84 17.58
N ALA A 292 -2.94 1.68 16.82
CA ALA A 292 -2.87 3.13 17.04
C ALA A 292 -3.57 3.90 15.90
N GLU A 293 -4.10 5.07 16.22
CA GLU A 293 -4.83 5.96 15.31
C GLU A 293 -3.96 7.17 14.96
N PHE A 294 -3.80 7.42 13.68
CA PHE A 294 -3.07 8.55 13.10
C PHE A 294 -4.07 9.36 12.28
N ARG A 295 -4.39 10.58 12.73
CA ARG A 295 -5.44 11.37 12.07
C ARG A 295 -5.11 12.84 11.92
N HIS A 296 -5.64 13.46 10.88
CA HIS A 296 -5.38 14.86 10.59
C HIS A 296 -3.87 15.13 10.44
N LEU A 297 -3.13 14.20 9.83
CA LEU A 297 -1.68 14.27 9.64
C LEU A 297 -1.35 14.47 8.15
N GLY A 298 -0.05 14.46 7.85
CA GLY A 298 0.49 14.68 6.52
C GLY A 298 0.49 16.17 6.17
N LYS A 299 1.62 16.68 5.70
CA LYS A 299 1.74 18.08 5.30
C LYS A 299 1.42 18.22 3.81
N LYS A 300 0.36 18.97 3.52
CA LYS A 300 -0.14 19.17 2.16
C LYS A 300 0.95 19.74 1.25
N ASN A 301 1.22 19.05 0.14
CA ASN A 301 2.21 19.43 -0.88
C ASN A 301 3.68 19.51 -0.39
N VAL A 302 4.02 18.95 0.77
CA VAL A 302 5.41 18.94 1.29
C VAL A 302 5.98 17.53 1.19
N LEU A 303 6.94 17.32 0.28
CA LEU A 303 7.56 16.00 0.02
C LEU A 303 8.08 15.36 1.32
N GLY A 304 7.86 14.06 1.54
CA GLY A 304 8.44 13.33 2.68
C GLY A 304 7.72 13.53 4.03
N ARG A 305 6.70 14.39 4.11
CA ARG A 305 6.01 14.72 5.37
C ARG A 305 4.64 14.03 5.39
N TYR A 306 4.68 12.72 5.60
CA TYR A 306 3.52 11.83 5.53
C TYR A 306 2.95 11.53 6.93
N ALA A 307 1.73 10.96 7.00
CA ALA A 307 1.17 10.57 8.30
C ALA A 307 2.05 9.51 9.00
N LEU A 308 2.49 8.49 8.26
CA LEU A 308 3.54 7.54 8.65
C LEU A 308 4.60 7.46 7.56
N HIS A 309 5.87 7.68 7.92
CA HIS A 309 7.01 7.62 7.00
C HIS A 309 8.12 6.69 7.52
N PHE A 310 8.38 5.61 6.80
CA PHE A 310 9.52 4.73 7.02
C PHE A 310 10.61 5.11 6.03
N HIS A 311 11.61 5.89 6.48
CA HIS A 311 12.55 6.61 5.63
C HIS A 311 13.96 6.00 5.66
N LEU A 312 14.37 5.44 4.52
CA LEU A 312 15.71 4.92 4.22
C LEU A 312 16.24 3.89 5.22
N ILE A 313 15.36 3.07 5.81
CA ILE A 313 15.70 2.13 6.86
C ILE A 313 16.57 0.97 6.37
N GLY A 314 16.49 0.63 5.07
CA GLY A 314 17.06 -0.63 4.57
C GLY A 314 16.44 -1.80 5.32
N ASN A 315 17.27 -2.67 5.88
CA ASN A 315 16.84 -3.84 6.66
C ASN A 315 17.07 -3.70 8.18
N THR A 316 17.41 -2.50 8.69
CA THR A 316 17.77 -2.32 10.11
C THR A 316 16.57 -2.45 11.05
N MET A 317 15.35 -2.37 10.51
CA MET A 317 14.09 -2.62 11.21
C MET A 317 13.37 -3.86 10.69
N ARG A 318 14.10 -4.85 10.18
CA ARG A 318 13.50 -6.12 9.73
C ARG A 318 12.53 -6.68 10.77
N GLY A 319 11.32 -7.00 10.34
CA GLY A 319 10.25 -7.50 11.22
C GLY A 319 9.49 -6.45 12.03
N SER A 320 9.86 -5.17 11.92
CA SER A 320 9.00 -4.09 12.39
C SER A 320 7.69 -4.08 11.62
N SER A 321 6.63 -3.62 12.29
CA SER A 321 5.29 -3.78 11.77
C SER A 321 4.37 -2.60 12.06
N VAL A 322 3.39 -2.42 11.18
CA VAL A 322 2.23 -1.55 11.36
C VAL A 322 1.00 -2.46 11.26
N ILE A 323 0.44 -2.82 12.42
CA ILE A 323 -0.63 -3.81 12.53
C ILE A 323 -1.87 -3.17 13.15
N GLY A 324 -3.01 -3.25 12.46
CA GLY A 324 -4.28 -2.83 13.04
C GLY A 324 -4.43 -1.31 13.24
N ALA A 325 -3.56 -0.50 12.64
CA ALA A 325 -3.60 0.95 12.72
C ALA A 325 -4.78 1.53 11.90
N SER A 326 -5.25 2.69 12.31
CA SER A 326 -6.13 3.53 11.48
C SER A 326 -5.37 4.79 11.09
N ILE A 327 -5.38 5.12 9.80
CA ILE A 327 -4.66 6.27 9.25
C ILE A 327 -5.65 7.03 8.39
N TRP A 328 -6.14 8.17 8.87
CA TRP A 328 -7.27 8.82 8.20
C TRP A 328 -7.27 10.34 8.24
N ASP A 329 -7.92 10.93 7.24
CA ASP A 329 -7.80 12.36 6.93
C ASP A 329 -6.32 12.77 6.87
N SER A 330 -5.61 12.23 5.88
CA SER A 330 -4.23 12.62 5.59
C SER A 330 -4.17 13.62 4.44
N HIS A 331 -3.43 14.70 4.63
CA HIS A 331 -3.16 15.67 3.56
C HIS A 331 -1.93 15.32 2.71
N ASN A 332 -1.27 14.20 3.00
CA ASN A 332 -0.17 13.69 2.19
C ASN A 332 0.12 12.22 2.53
N ARG A 333 -0.48 11.29 1.79
CA ARG A 333 -0.31 9.82 1.92
C ARG A 333 -0.63 9.24 3.31
N TRP A 334 -1.02 7.97 3.38
CA TRP A 334 -1.24 7.34 4.70
C TRP A 334 0.06 6.78 5.25
N LEU A 335 0.70 5.90 4.49
CA LEU A 335 1.91 5.21 4.88
C LEU A 335 2.84 5.14 3.68
N THR A 336 4.03 5.71 3.87
CA THR A 336 5.10 5.67 2.88
C THR A 336 6.24 4.77 3.36
N ILE A 337 6.58 3.79 2.52
CA ILE A 337 7.74 2.91 2.65
C ILE A 337 8.80 3.43 1.67
N HIS A 338 9.85 4.06 2.18
CA HIS A 338 10.89 4.69 1.36
C HIS A 338 12.23 4.03 1.68
N GLY A 339 12.85 3.36 0.71
CA GLY A 339 14.13 2.67 0.86
C GLY A 339 14.16 1.71 2.05
N THR A 340 13.04 1.03 2.32
CA THR A 340 12.80 0.19 3.50
C THR A 340 12.37 -1.21 3.08
N ASN A 341 12.95 -2.23 3.71
CA ASN A 341 12.77 -3.65 3.41
C ASN A 341 12.17 -4.39 4.60
N TYR A 342 11.48 -5.50 4.35
CA TYR A 342 10.94 -6.40 5.37
C TYR A 342 9.93 -5.77 6.37
N LEU A 343 9.24 -4.69 5.98
CA LEU A 343 8.17 -4.11 6.79
C LEU A 343 6.89 -4.94 6.64
N VAL A 344 6.20 -5.19 7.76
CA VAL A 344 4.89 -5.84 7.76
C VAL A 344 3.79 -4.79 7.99
N VAL A 345 2.96 -4.56 6.98
CA VAL A 345 1.81 -3.65 7.01
C VAL A 345 0.55 -4.50 6.91
N ARG A 346 -0.12 -4.76 8.04
CA ARG A 346 -1.25 -5.68 8.11
C ARG A 346 -2.47 -5.11 8.82
N ASP A 347 -3.66 -5.49 8.39
CA ASP A 347 -4.90 -5.18 9.11
C ASP A 347 -5.15 -3.67 9.28
N ASN A 348 -4.58 -2.81 8.44
CA ASN A 348 -4.73 -1.37 8.59
C ASN A 348 -5.96 -0.85 7.85
N VAL A 349 -6.55 0.22 8.38
CA VAL A 349 -7.61 0.98 7.71
C VAL A 349 -7.04 2.35 7.32
N GLY A 350 -6.86 2.56 6.02
CA GLY A 350 -6.54 3.85 5.43
C GLY A 350 -7.81 4.52 4.91
N PHE A 351 -8.09 5.76 5.34
CA PHE A 351 -9.30 6.47 4.92
C PHE A 351 -9.09 7.98 4.66
N GLY A 352 -9.35 8.44 3.44
CA GLY A 352 -9.16 9.85 3.06
C GLY A 352 -7.69 10.24 3.01
N SER A 353 -7.11 10.26 1.80
CA SER A 353 -5.71 10.67 1.56
C SER A 353 -5.64 11.66 0.43
N VAL A 354 -4.87 12.73 0.57
CA VAL A 354 -4.38 13.48 -0.59
C VAL A 354 -3.13 12.78 -1.12
N GLY A 355 -3.18 12.37 -2.37
CA GLY A 355 -2.19 11.52 -3.01
C GLY A 355 -2.45 10.03 -2.82
N HIS A 356 -1.42 9.22 -3.07
CA HIS A 356 -1.48 7.76 -2.88
C HIS A 356 -1.71 7.38 -1.41
N GLY A 357 -2.39 6.27 -1.15
CA GLY A 357 -2.64 5.73 0.18
C GLY A 357 -1.42 5.04 0.77
N PHE A 358 -1.26 3.76 0.46
CA PHE A 358 -0.06 2.96 0.75
C PHE A 358 0.93 3.08 -0.41
N PHE A 359 2.12 3.62 -0.15
CA PHE A 359 3.04 4.06 -1.20
C PHE A 359 4.48 3.57 -0.94
N LEU A 360 5.13 3.03 -1.96
CA LEU A 360 6.56 2.63 -1.95
C LEU A 360 7.36 3.61 -2.82
N GLU A 361 8.42 4.25 -2.30
CA GLU A 361 8.95 5.51 -2.85
C GLU A 361 10.19 5.42 -3.76
N ASP A 362 11.09 4.45 -3.59
CA ASP A 362 12.38 4.41 -4.31
C ASP A 362 12.39 3.40 -5.46
N GLY A 363 11.57 2.35 -5.36
CA GLY A 363 11.66 1.18 -6.23
C GLY A 363 12.73 0.18 -5.80
N THR A 364 13.47 0.42 -4.71
CA THR A 364 14.45 -0.52 -4.12
C THR A 364 13.90 -1.32 -2.94
N GLU A 365 12.67 -1.01 -2.49
CA GLU A 365 12.01 -1.65 -1.36
C GLU A 365 11.61 -3.08 -1.69
N ILE A 366 12.09 -4.06 -0.91
CA ILE A 366 11.84 -5.48 -1.14
C ILE A 366 11.41 -6.21 0.13
N PHE A 367 10.70 -7.32 -0.07
CA PHE A 367 10.19 -8.22 0.96
C PHE A 367 9.26 -7.54 1.97
N ASN A 368 8.64 -6.41 1.59
CA ASN A 368 7.56 -5.82 2.38
C ASN A 368 6.27 -6.61 2.16
N VAL A 369 5.48 -6.74 3.22
CA VAL A 369 4.22 -7.48 3.22
C VAL A 369 3.09 -6.52 3.49
N LEU A 370 2.22 -6.30 2.50
CA LEU A 370 0.98 -5.56 2.61
C LEU A 370 -0.18 -6.55 2.59
N ASP A 371 -0.78 -6.80 3.75
CA ASP A 371 -1.71 -7.91 3.94
C ASP A 371 -2.98 -7.49 4.67
N ARG A 372 -4.17 -7.78 4.12
CA ARG A 372 -5.47 -7.41 4.72
C ARG A 372 -5.59 -5.94 5.10
N ASN A 373 -5.06 -5.03 4.27
CA ASN A 373 -5.28 -3.59 4.44
C ASN A 373 -6.53 -3.15 3.65
N LEU A 374 -7.26 -2.19 4.22
CA LEU A 374 -8.40 -1.53 3.60
C LEU A 374 -7.99 -0.11 3.19
N ALA A 375 -8.02 0.17 1.89
CA ALA A 375 -7.61 1.45 1.29
C ALA A 375 -8.83 2.17 0.70
N VAL A 376 -9.28 3.25 1.37
CA VAL A 376 -10.53 3.94 1.03
C VAL A 376 -10.33 5.43 0.82
N GLY A 377 -10.70 5.96 -0.35
CA GLY A 377 -10.70 7.41 -0.58
C GLY A 377 -9.32 8.06 -0.68
N ALA A 378 -8.36 7.43 -1.35
CA ALA A 378 -7.17 8.13 -1.83
C ALA A 378 -7.55 9.00 -3.04
N VAL A 379 -7.30 10.32 -2.98
CA VAL A 379 -7.67 11.29 -4.01
C VAL A 379 -6.45 11.95 -4.64
N ALA A 380 -6.56 12.42 -5.88
CA ALA A 380 -5.45 13.09 -6.55
C ALA A 380 -4.94 14.30 -5.75
N GLY A 381 -3.62 14.40 -5.64
CA GLY A 381 -2.92 15.55 -5.08
C GLY A 381 -2.13 16.31 -6.15
N LYS A 382 -1.49 17.41 -5.75
CA LYS A 382 -0.46 18.00 -6.61
C LYS A 382 0.73 17.06 -6.67
N ARG A 383 1.33 16.92 -7.85
CA ARG A 383 2.66 16.32 -7.99
C ARG A 383 3.64 17.01 -7.04
N LEU A 384 4.36 16.22 -6.25
CA LEU A 384 5.32 16.76 -5.29
C LEU A 384 6.63 17.16 -6.01
N PRO A 385 7.31 18.23 -5.56
CA PRO A 385 8.58 18.64 -6.16
C PRO A 385 9.69 17.64 -5.81
N LYS A 386 10.69 17.49 -6.70
CA LYS A 386 11.94 16.72 -6.44
C LYS A 386 11.74 15.27 -5.96
N GLN A 387 10.66 14.61 -6.39
CA GLN A 387 10.43 13.19 -6.08
C GLN A 387 11.55 12.31 -6.65
N VAL A 388 11.91 11.26 -5.90
CA VAL A 388 12.87 10.23 -6.34
C VAL A 388 12.35 9.55 -7.60
N LEU A 389 11.10 9.09 -7.57
CA LEU A 389 10.40 8.57 -8.74
C LEU A 389 9.72 9.73 -9.47
N GLN A 390 10.39 10.27 -10.49
CA GLN A 390 9.88 11.45 -11.22
C GLN A 390 8.56 11.18 -11.95
N PHE A 391 8.23 9.92 -12.23
CA PHE A 391 6.99 9.54 -12.88
C PHE A 391 5.79 9.51 -11.91
N ASP A 392 6.02 9.57 -10.60
CA ASP A 392 4.95 9.75 -9.62
C ASP A 392 4.21 11.08 -9.86
N GLN A 393 2.97 10.99 -10.35
CA GLN A 393 2.11 12.14 -10.60
C GLN A 393 1.19 12.46 -9.41
N ASN A 394 1.21 11.65 -8.34
CA ASN A 394 0.38 11.78 -7.15
C ASN A 394 -1.13 11.68 -7.41
N GLU A 395 -1.53 10.78 -8.32
CA GLU A 395 -2.88 10.71 -8.92
C GLU A 395 -3.96 10.04 -8.04
N GLY A 396 -3.65 9.69 -6.79
CA GLY A 396 -4.63 9.03 -5.91
C GLY A 396 -4.78 7.54 -6.25
N ALA A 397 -3.94 6.71 -5.63
CA ALA A 397 -4.04 5.26 -5.72
C ALA A 397 -4.19 4.68 -4.31
N GLY A 398 -5.05 3.69 -4.11
CA GLY A 398 -5.13 2.98 -2.83
C GLY A 398 -3.79 2.33 -2.48
N PHE A 399 -3.20 1.64 -3.44
CA PHE A 399 -1.86 1.03 -3.37
C PHE A 399 -1.02 1.43 -4.59
N TRP A 400 0.20 1.90 -4.35
CA TRP A 400 1.14 2.31 -5.39
C TRP A 400 2.55 1.78 -5.11
N TRP A 401 3.20 1.21 -6.12
CA TRP A 401 4.56 0.66 -5.99
C TRP A 401 5.32 0.59 -7.33
N ALA A 402 6.65 0.42 -7.26
CA ALA A 402 7.54 0.49 -8.42
C ALA A 402 8.42 -0.76 -8.68
N ASN A 403 8.37 -1.78 -7.81
CA ASN A 403 9.02 -3.08 -8.08
C ASN A 403 8.21 -4.28 -7.59
N SER A 404 8.49 -5.45 -8.17
CA SER A 404 7.69 -6.66 -7.96
C SER A 404 8.05 -7.47 -6.70
N LEU A 405 9.16 -7.17 -6.02
CA LEU A 405 9.67 -8.00 -4.91
C LEU A 405 8.93 -7.80 -3.57
N ASN A 406 7.63 -7.50 -3.60
CA ASN A 406 6.79 -7.26 -2.45
C ASN A 406 5.50 -8.08 -2.53
N SER A 407 4.86 -8.29 -1.37
CA SER A 407 3.63 -9.09 -1.27
C SER A 407 2.42 -8.22 -0.99
N PHE A 408 1.38 -8.41 -1.78
CA PHE A 408 0.08 -7.77 -1.66
C PHE A 408 -0.98 -8.86 -1.57
N THR A 409 -1.46 -9.14 -0.36
CA THR A 409 -2.38 -10.26 -0.13
C THR A 409 -3.65 -9.79 0.58
N ARG A 410 -4.82 -10.26 0.15
CA ARG A 410 -6.10 -10.07 0.86
C ARG A 410 -6.48 -8.59 1.11
N ASN A 411 -5.92 -7.65 0.34
CA ASN A 411 -6.21 -6.22 0.49
C ASN A 411 -7.50 -5.86 -0.24
N VAL A 412 -8.14 -4.76 0.19
CA VAL A 412 -9.28 -4.18 -0.51
C VAL A 412 -9.00 -2.71 -0.80
N ALA A 413 -9.22 -2.29 -2.04
CA ALA A 413 -9.23 -0.88 -2.45
C ALA A 413 -10.65 -0.47 -2.88
N ALA A 414 -11.22 0.55 -2.25
CA ALA A 414 -12.57 1.02 -2.58
C ALA A 414 -12.69 2.54 -2.59
N GLY A 415 -13.47 3.11 -3.51
CA GLY A 415 -13.76 4.55 -3.50
C GLY A 415 -12.53 5.43 -3.68
N ASN A 416 -11.46 4.92 -4.29
CA ASN A 416 -10.28 5.72 -4.61
C ASN A 416 -10.52 6.49 -5.92
N ASP A 417 -9.71 7.52 -6.14
CA ASP A 417 -9.74 8.32 -7.37
C ASP A 417 -9.12 7.52 -8.52
N LEU A 418 -7.96 7.90 -9.08
CA LEU A 418 -7.55 7.36 -10.37
C LEU A 418 -7.30 5.83 -10.36
N TYR A 419 -6.78 5.25 -9.28
CA TYR A 419 -6.44 3.82 -9.21
C TYR A 419 -6.83 3.15 -7.89
N GLY A 420 -7.22 1.87 -7.96
CA GLY A 420 -7.17 0.99 -6.79
C GLY A 420 -5.75 0.52 -6.52
N TYR A 421 -5.16 -0.12 -7.54
CA TYR A 421 -3.78 -0.62 -7.54
C TYR A 421 -3.02 -0.08 -8.75
N ARG A 422 -1.84 0.48 -8.49
CA ARG A 422 -0.96 1.04 -9.52
C ARG A 422 0.47 0.52 -9.34
N TYR A 423 0.89 -0.33 -10.28
CA TYR A 423 2.31 -0.61 -10.49
C TYR A 423 2.84 0.31 -11.60
N GLU A 424 3.85 1.10 -11.29
CA GLU A 424 4.50 1.99 -12.26
C GLU A 424 6.01 1.99 -12.12
N ALA A 425 6.70 1.84 -13.25
CA ALA A 425 8.15 1.93 -13.34
C ALA A 425 8.51 2.51 -14.71
N THR A 426 8.25 3.80 -14.87
CA THR A 426 8.38 4.50 -16.15
C THR A 426 9.79 5.05 -16.34
N ALA A 427 10.57 4.42 -17.21
CA ALA A 427 11.93 4.88 -17.52
C ALA A 427 11.90 6.19 -18.32
N SER A 428 12.82 7.11 -18.00
CA SER A 428 13.01 8.34 -18.77
C SER A 428 14.51 8.70 -18.84
N ARG A 429 14.87 9.73 -19.62
CA ARG A 429 16.26 10.22 -19.65
C ARG A 429 16.75 10.68 -18.28
N SER A 430 15.85 11.14 -17.42
CA SER A 430 16.12 11.68 -16.09
C SER A 430 15.78 10.71 -14.95
N SER A 431 15.17 9.56 -15.25
CA SER A 431 14.84 8.49 -14.31
C SER A 431 15.32 7.15 -14.87
N LYS A 432 16.54 6.77 -14.47
CA LYS A 432 17.05 5.42 -14.70
C LYS A 432 16.47 4.48 -13.66
N LEU A 433 16.21 3.23 -14.07
CA LEU A 433 15.60 2.21 -13.23
C LEU A 433 16.59 1.11 -12.82
N ASP A 434 17.86 1.24 -13.21
CA ASP A 434 18.97 0.47 -12.68
C ASP A 434 19.34 0.98 -11.29
N LEU A 435 18.86 0.31 -10.25
CA LEU A 435 19.01 0.73 -8.84
C LEU A 435 19.71 -0.35 -8.01
N PRO A 436 20.43 0.01 -6.93
CA PRO A 436 21.01 -0.95 -6.01
C PRO A 436 19.89 -1.64 -5.21
N VAL A 437 19.76 -2.95 -5.38
CA VAL A 437 18.77 -3.78 -4.69
C VAL A 437 19.50 -4.85 -3.88
N MET A 438 19.07 -5.03 -2.63
CA MET A 438 19.59 -6.07 -1.75
C MET A 438 19.29 -7.47 -2.31
N GLN A 439 20.30 -8.31 -2.34
CA GLN A 439 20.22 -9.70 -2.78
C GLN A 439 19.92 -10.62 -1.59
N PRO A 440 19.52 -11.88 -1.84
CA PRO A 440 19.15 -12.79 -0.75
C PRO A 440 20.22 -13.05 0.30
N ASP A 441 21.51 -12.84 -0.01
CA ASP A 441 22.64 -12.96 0.92
C ASP A 441 23.00 -11.66 1.65
N GLY A 442 22.26 -10.57 1.39
CA GLY A 442 22.46 -9.25 2.00
C GLY A 442 23.43 -8.34 1.25
N SER A 443 24.09 -8.82 0.20
CA SER A 443 24.86 -7.96 -0.71
C SER A 443 23.94 -7.05 -1.52
N GLU A 444 24.44 -5.94 -2.04
CA GLU A 444 23.69 -5.08 -2.98
C GLU A 444 24.14 -5.33 -4.42
N LYS A 445 23.19 -5.31 -5.35
CA LYS A 445 23.46 -5.39 -6.78
C LYS A 445 22.61 -4.38 -7.53
N VAL A 446 23.22 -3.67 -8.48
CA VAL A 446 22.50 -2.80 -9.41
C VAL A 446 21.73 -3.68 -10.39
N VAL A 447 20.41 -3.51 -10.44
CA VAL A 447 19.50 -4.24 -11.32
C VAL A 447 18.42 -3.31 -11.85
N ASP A 448 17.89 -3.60 -13.03
CA ASP A 448 16.69 -2.94 -13.52
C ASP A 448 15.48 -3.42 -12.70
N ILE A 449 14.93 -2.56 -11.86
CA ILE A 449 13.87 -2.92 -10.89
C ILE A 449 12.59 -3.46 -11.54
N ARG A 450 12.39 -3.18 -12.85
CA ARG A 450 11.26 -3.72 -13.62
C ARG A 450 11.36 -5.23 -13.81
N THR A 451 12.59 -5.76 -13.84
CA THR A 451 12.87 -7.18 -14.10
C THR A 451 12.75 -8.06 -12.87
N LEU A 452 12.56 -7.45 -11.69
CA LEU A 452 12.42 -8.16 -10.45
C LEU A 452 11.18 -9.07 -10.47
N PRO A 453 11.28 -10.29 -9.92
CA PRO A 453 10.18 -11.26 -9.88
C PRO A 453 9.10 -10.83 -8.90
N PHE A 454 7.84 -11.19 -9.18
CA PHE A 454 6.74 -10.90 -8.25
C PHE A 454 6.69 -11.92 -7.13
N VAL A 455 6.59 -11.45 -5.88
CA VAL A 455 6.45 -12.36 -4.73
C VAL A 455 5.03 -12.88 -4.69
N ARG A 456 4.02 -12.08 -4.31
CA ARG A 456 2.61 -12.53 -4.26
C ARG A 456 1.59 -11.42 -4.45
N PHE A 457 0.72 -11.52 -5.46
CA PHE A 457 -0.49 -10.69 -5.60
C PHE A 457 -1.70 -11.63 -5.61
N GLU A 458 -2.34 -11.82 -4.46
CA GLU A 458 -3.38 -12.83 -4.28
C GLU A 458 -4.52 -12.35 -3.38
N ASP A 459 -5.73 -12.82 -3.66
CA ASP A 459 -6.94 -12.57 -2.86
C ASP A 459 -7.29 -11.08 -2.71
N ASN A 460 -6.77 -10.22 -3.61
CA ASN A 460 -7.04 -8.79 -3.58
C ASN A 460 -8.37 -8.45 -4.25
N GLU A 461 -8.99 -7.38 -3.78
CA GLU A 461 -10.25 -6.87 -4.30
C GLU A 461 -10.18 -5.37 -4.58
N VAL A 462 -10.78 -4.93 -5.67
CA VAL A 462 -10.99 -3.51 -5.96
C VAL A 462 -12.41 -3.26 -6.44
N HIS A 463 -13.03 -2.20 -5.94
CA HIS A 463 -14.34 -1.78 -6.42
C HIS A 463 -14.70 -0.33 -6.19
N SER A 464 -15.73 0.14 -6.90
CA SER A 464 -16.40 1.42 -6.66
C SER A 464 -15.44 2.62 -6.57
N ASN A 465 -14.29 2.56 -7.27
CA ASN A 465 -13.36 3.68 -7.38
C ASN A 465 -14.03 4.78 -8.22
N SER A 466 -14.06 6.02 -7.71
CA SER A 466 -14.63 7.15 -8.42
C SER A 466 -13.85 7.51 -9.69
N GLY A 467 -12.53 7.25 -9.70
CA GLY A 467 -11.72 7.44 -10.90
C GLY A 467 -11.74 6.24 -11.85
N LEU A 468 -10.68 6.12 -12.64
CA LEU A 468 -10.76 5.37 -13.90
C LEU A 468 -10.40 3.88 -13.75
N TYR A 469 -9.48 3.49 -12.88
CA TYR A 469 -8.87 2.17 -12.95
C TYR A 469 -9.07 1.33 -11.68
N GLY A 470 -9.39 0.05 -11.87
CA GLY A 470 -9.30 -0.97 -10.84
C GLY A 470 -7.84 -1.32 -10.55
N ILE A 471 -7.24 -2.10 -11.45
CA ILE A 471 -5.83 -2.52 -11.38
C ILE A 471 -5.10 -2.11 -12.67
N ASN A 472 -4.01 -1.36 -12.53
CA ASN A 472 -3.10 -1.01 -13.61
C ASN A 472 -1.69 -1.55 -13.32
N LEU A 473 -1.21 -2.42 -14.22
CA LEU A 473 0.10 -3.05 -14.12
C LEU A 473 1.00 -2.62 -15.26
N GLY A 474 1.91 -1.69 -14.97
CA GLY A 474 3.08 -1.46 -15.82
C GLY A 474 2.84 -0.54 -17.00
N GLU A 475 1.90 0.40 -16.90
CA GLU A 475 1.89 1.52 -17.84
C GLU A 475 3.24 2.26 -17.78
N GLY A 476 3.84 2.51 -18.95
CA GLY A 476 5.13 3.19 -19.05
C GLY A 476 6.38 2.31 -18.85
N VAL A 477 6.23 1.01 -18.54
CA VAL A 477 7.41 0.10 -18.40
C VAL A 477 8.13 -0.15 -19.72
N ASN A 478 7.48 0.14 -20.86
CA ASN A 478 8.02 0.07 -22.21
C ASN A 478 8.61 -1.32 -22.54
N PHE A 479 7.80 -2.37 -22.32
CA PHE A 479 8.12 -3.78 -22.62
C PHE A 479 9.25 -4.40 -21.79
N VAL A 480 9.80 -3.67 -20.83
CA VAL A 480 10.74 -4.22 -19.85
C VAL A 480 9.94 -4.66 -18.64
N GLY A 481 10.22 -5.86 -18.17
CA GLY A 481 9.52 -6.43 -17.03
C GLY A 481 10.03 -7.82 -16.71
N PRO A 482 9.31 -8.54 -15.84
CA PRO A 482 9.67 -9.90 -15.49
C PRO A 482 9.63 -10.85 -16.70
N ASP A 483 10.42 -11.92 -16.66
CA ASP A 483 10.60 -12.85 -17.78
C ASP A 483 9.59 -14.02 -17.76
N ALA A 484 9.74 -14.97 -18.69
CA ALA A 484 8.82 -16.11 -18.81
C ALA A 484 8.92 -17.13 -17.65
N ARG A 485 10.04 -17.13 -16.93
CA ARG A 485 10.30 -17.98 -15.75
C ARG A 485 9.85 -17.30 -14.46
N HIS A 486 9.77 -15.97 -14.45
CA HIS A 486 9.35 -15.20 -13.30
C HIS A 486 8.27 -14.16 -13.67
N PRO A 487 7.13 -14.57 -14.25
CA PRO A 487 6.12 -13.62 -14.70
C PRO A 487 5.57 -12.78 -13.54
N PHE A 488 4.91 -11.66 -13.86
CA PHE A 488 4.02 -11.04 -12.89
C PHE A 488 2.87 -12.03 -12.60
N ILE A 489 2.57 -12.33 -11.34
CA ILE A 489 1.55 -13.31 -10.96
C ILE A 489 0.40 -12.61 -10.23
N VAL A 490 -0.83 -12.82 -10.70
CA VAL A 490 -2.08 -12.32 -10.11
C VAL A 490 -3.03 -13.49 -9.87
N ARG A 491 -3.45 -13.72 -8.63
CA ARG A 491 -4.33 -14.83 -8.25
C ARG A 491 -5.58 -14.37 -7.49
N ASN A 492 -6.68 -15.11 -7.65
CA ASN A 492 -7.89 -14.97 -6.82
C ASN A 492 -8.38 -13.53 -6.69
N THR A 493 -8.32 -12.77 -7.78
CA THR A 493 -8.52 -11.32 -7.74
C THR A 493 -9.95 -10.96 -8.18
N LYS A 494 -10.61 -10.08 -7.43
CA LYS A 494 -11.96 -9.61 -7.75
C LYS A 494 -11.98 -8.13 -8.08
N ILE A 495 -12.57 -7.79 -9.21
CA ILE A 495 -12.72 -6.41 -9.70
C ILE A 495 -14.19 -6.18 -10.00
N TRP A 496 -14.82 -5.18 -9.42
CA TRP A 496 -16.22 -4.89 -9.74
C TRP A 496 -16.55 -3.41 -9.60
N ASP A 497 -17.55 -2.93 -10.35
CA ASP A 497 -18.05 -1.56 -10.24
C ASP A 497 -16.96 -0.48 -10.42
N VAL A 498 -16.08 -0.69 -11.40
CA VAL A 498 -15.04 0.26 -11.83
C VAL A 498 -15.16 0.54 -13.32
N HIS A 499 -14.56 1.64 -13.80
CA HIS A 499 -14.60 1.99 -15.22
C HIS A 499 -13.69 1.05 -16.04
N TYR A 500 -12.36 1.15 -15.91
CA TYR A 500 -11.40 0.22 -16.49
C TYR A 500 -11.01 -0.85 -15.46
N GLY A 501 -11.44 -2.10 -15.70
CA GLY A 501 -11.22 -3.20 -14.77
C GLY A 501 -9.75 -3.54 -14.57
N PHE A 502 -9.12 -4.09 -15.61
CA PHE A 502 -7.76 -4.59 -15.55
C PHE A 502 -6.93 -4.11 -16.74
N ARG A 503 -5.85 -3.36 -16.47
CA ARG A 503 -4.93 -2.84 -17.49
C ARG A 503 -3.53 -3.44 -17.35
N PRO A 504 -3.21 -4.53 -18.07
CA PRO A 504 -1.90 -5.18 -17.96
C PRO A 504 -0.94 -4.84 -19.11
N GLN A 505 0.02 -3.94 -18.86
CA GLN A 505 1.09 -3.55 -19.77
C GLN A 505 2.47 -4.06 -19.36
N VAL A 506 2.53 -4.96 -18.40
CA VAL A 506 3.72 -5.80 -18.18
C VAL A 506 3.91 -6.75 -19.36
N PRO A 507 5.14 -7.19 -19.68
CA PRO A 507 5.37 -8.21 -20.70
C PRO A 507 4.86 -9.58 -20.22
N SER A 508 5.56 -10.27 -19.31
CA SER A 508 5.18 -11.62 -18.90
C SER A 508 4.18 -11.59 -17.74
N LEU A 509 3.01 -12.21 -17.90
CA LEU A 509 1.91 -12.16 -16.92
C LEU A 509 1.19 -13.50 -16.80
N LEU A 510 0.99 -13.98 -15.57
CA LEU A 510 0.11 -15.08 -15.22
C LEU A 510 -1.06 -14.56 -14.38
N VAL A 511 -2.28 -14.75 -14.87
CA VAL A 511 -3.52 -14.48 -14.14
C VAL A 511 -4.25 -15.79 -13.88
N GLU A 512 -4.60 -16.08 -12.63
CA GLU A 512 -5.36 -17.28 -12.26
C GLU A 512 -6.56 -16.91 -11.39
N ASN A 513 -7.74 -17.43 -11.72
CA ASN A 513 -8.97 -17.23 -10.94
C ASN A 513 -9.31 -15.75 -10.71
N MET A 514 -9.54 -15.01 -11.79
CA MET A 514 -9.92 -13.59 -11.72
C MET A 514 -11.38 -13.40 -12.13
N THR A 515 -12.10 -12.57 -11.38
CA THR A 515 -13.47 -12.13 -11.75
C THR A 515 -13.49 -10.63 -11.98
N ILE A 516 -14.03 -10.22 -13.13
CA ILE A 516 -14.17 -8.82 -13.53
C ILE A 516 -15.65 -8.51 -13.80
N GLN A 517 -16.18 -7.48 -13.12
CA GLN A 517 -17.50 -6.91 -13.32
C GLN A 517 -17.43 -5.38 -13.42
N SER A 518 -16.88 -4.88 -14.51
CA SER A 518 -16.58 -3.46 -14.74
C SER A 518 -17.13 -2.97 -16.09
N HIS A 519 -17.01 -1.66 -16.37
CA HIS A 519 -17.41 -1.13 -17.68
C HIS A 519 -16.54 -1.69 -18.83
N TYR A 520 -15.22 -1.79 -18.60
CA TYR A 520 -14.24 -2.44 -19.46
C TYR A 520 -13.55 -3.58 -18.73
N GLY A 521 -13.35 -4.72 -19.40
CA GLY A 521 -12.78 -5.92 -18.78
C GLY A 521 -11.25 -5.89 -18.75
N VAL A 522 -10.62 -6.76 -19.55
CA VAL A 522 -9.17 -6.65 -19.84
C VAL A 522 -8.98 -5.55 -20.87
N TYR A 523 -8.29 -4.48 -20.50
CA TYR A 523 -8.22 -3.24 -21.26
C TYR A 523 -6.78 -2.78 -21.53
N HIS A 524 -6.52 -2.30 -22.74
CA HIS A 524 -5.22 -1.77 -23.16
C HIS A 524 -3.97 -2.64 -22.84
N PRO A 525 -4.02 -3.97 -23.06
CA PRO A 525 -2.93 -4.88 -22.71
C PRO A 525 -1.76 -4.84 -23.71
N ASN A 526 -0.56 -5.24 -23.26
CA ASN A 526 0.58 -5.47 -24.16
C ASN A 526 0.47 -6.77 -24.94
N PHE A 527 -0.01 -7.82 -24.25
CA PHE A 527 -0.07 -9.21 -24.73
C PHE A 527 1.28 -9.72 -25.27
N ASP A 528 2.29 -9.81 -24.41
CA ASP A 528 3.57 -10.50 -24.72
C ASP A 528 3.92 -11.55 -23.66
N ARG A 529 3.52 -12.81 -23.87
CA ARG A 529 3.62 -13.89 -22.85
C ARG A 529 2.61 -13.75 -21.71
N HIS A 530 1.36 -13.44 -22.07
CA HIS A 530 0.26 -13.44 -21.10
C HIS A 530 -0.40 -14.82 -21.05
N VAL A 531 -0.68 -15.30 -19.84
CA VAL A 531 -1.42 -16.53 -19.56
C VAL A 531 -2.57 -16.18 -18.62
N TYR A 532 -3.78 -16.50 -19.03
CA TYR A 532 -4.98 -16.36 -18.21
C TYR A 532 -5.59 -17.74 -17.97
N ARG A 533 -5.88 -18.06 -16.72
CA ARG A 533 -6.53 -19.31 -16.31
C ARG A 533 -7.76 -18.99 -15.47
N ASP A 534 -8.90 -19.53 -15.89
CA ASP A 534 -10.17 -19.38 -15.19
C ASP A 534 -10.54 -17.90 -14.92
N LEU A 535 -10.62 -17.14 -16.02
CA LEU A 535 -11.05 -15.74 -16.04
C LEU A 535 -12.57 -15.66 -16.25
N THR A 536 -13.27 -14.97 -15.37
CA THR A 536 -14.69 -14.65 -15.53
C THR A 536 -14.86 -13.15 -15.77
N ILE A 537 -15.46 -12.79 -16.90
CA ILE A 537 -15.85 -11.40 -17.20
C ILE A 537 -17.36 -11.36 -17.25
N ARG A 538 -17.98 -10.62 -16.36
CA ARG A 538 -19.43 -10.62 -16.18
C ARG A 538 -20.02 -9.22 -16.23
N SER A 539 -21.19 -9.10 -16.85
CA SER A 539 -21.93 -7.83 -16.95
C SER A 539 -21.10 -6.63 -17.44
N THR A 540 -20.04 -6.89 -18.20
CA THR A 540 -19.18 -5.86 -18.79
C THR A 540 -19.80 -5.40 -20.10
N ASN A 541 -19.95 -4.09 -20.26
CA ASN A 541 -20.72 -3.52 -21.37
C ASN A 541 -19.86 -3.11 -22.55
N THR A 542 -18.60 -2.77 -22.32
CA THR A 542 -17.69 -2.24 -23.33
C THR A 542 -16.42 -3.08 -23.31
N GLU A 543 -16.05 -3.66 -24.45
CA GLU A 543 -14.75 -4.33 -24.66
C GLU A 543 -14.34 -5.31 -23.54
N PRO A 544 -15.05 -6.45 -23.43
CA PRO A 544 -14.82 -7.40 -22.34
C PRO A 544 -13.39 -7.95 -22.34
N PHE A 545 -12.89 -8.37 -23.48
CA PHE A 545 -11.49 -8.74 -23.69
C PHE A 545 -10.95 -7.93 -24.88
N ASN A 546 -10.38 -6.76 -24.57
CA ASN A 546 -9.91 -5.78 -25.55
C ASN A 546 -8.68 -6.29 -26.34
N ARG A 547 -8.43 -5.68 -27.49
CA ARG A 547 -7.26 -5.93 -28.35
C ARG A 547 -6.00 -5.29 -27.76
N GLY A 548 -4.82 -5.62 -28.28
CA GLY A 548 -3.58 -5.06 -27.75
C GLY A 548 -3.52 -3.53 -27.96
N HIS A 549 -3.23 -2.78 -26.89
CA HIS A 549 -3.19 -1.30 -26.86
C HIS A 549 -4.39 -0.59 -27.51
N ASP A 550 -5.58 -1.20 -27.41
CA ASP A 550 -6.86 -0.62 -27.83
C ASP A 550 -6.81 0.03 -29.23
N ASP A 551 -6.92 1.35 -29.34
CA ASP A 551 -6.91 2.12 -30.59
C ASP A 551 -5.66 1.90 -31.46
N ALA A 552 -4.51 1.63 -30.83
CA ALA A 552 -3.29 1.33 -31.56
C ALA A 552 -3.34 -0.07 -32.21
N SER A 553 -4.17 -0.99 -31.68
CA SER A 553 -4.40 -2.34 -32.19
C SER A 553 -3.11 -3.15 -32.37
N ARG A 554 -2.21 -3.08 -31.39
CA ARG A 554 -0.86 -3.66 -31.39
C ARG A 554 -0.75 -4.81 -30.40
N GLN A 555 -0.47 -6.01 -30.91
CA GLN A 555 -0.11 -7.14 -30.07
C GLN A 555 1.35 -7.52 -30.27
N HIS A 556 2.04 -7.77 -29.16
CA HIS A 556 3.49 -8.00 -29.16
C HIS A 556 3.85 -9.47 -29.23
N GLY A 557 3.08 -10.37 -28.63
CA GLY A 557 3.45 -11.77 -28.57
C GLY A 557 2.27 -12.70 -28.36
N ILE A 558 2.57 -13.84 -27.77
CA ILE A 558 1.58 -14.90 -27.56
C ILE A 558 0.73 -14.57 -26.33
N VAL A 559 -0.58 -14.76 -26.45
CA VAL A 559 -1.49 -14.87 -25.30
C VAL A 559 -2.14 -16.24 -25.29
N THR A 560 -2.23 -16.83 -24.10
CA THR A 560 -3.00 -18.06 -23.86
C THR A 560 -4.08 -17.79 -22.83
N VAL A 561 -5.28 -18.28 -23.11
CA VAL A 561 -6.42 -18.19 -22.21
C VAL A 561 -7.05 -19.56 -22.10
N ASP A 562 -7.09 -20.08 -20.89
CA ASP A 562 -7.61 -21.41 -20.57
C ASP A 562 -8.71 -21.29 -19.52
N GLY A 563 -9.97 -21.41 -19.95
CA GLY A 563 -11.12 -21.14 -19.09
C GLY A 563 -11.43 -19.64 -19.10
N LEU A 564 -12.24 -19.21 -20.08
CA LEU A 564 -12.77 -17.85 -20.15
C LEU A 564 -14.29 -17.93 -20.14
N THR A 565 -14.91 -17.38 -19.11
CA THR A 565 -16.37 -17.33 -18.99
C THR A 565 -16.84 -15.90 -19.14
N PHE A 566 -17.67 -15.68 -20.14
CA PHE A 566 -18.44 -14.45 -20.31
C PHE A 566 -19.84 -14.66 -19.75
N ASP A 567 -20.20 -13.98 -18.66
CA ASP A 567 -21.52 -14.13 -18.03
C ASP A 567 -22.35 -12.85 -18.07
N ASN A 568 -23.64 -12.99 -18.36
CA ASN A 568 -24.60 -11.89 -18.37
C ASN A 568 -24.18 -10.70 -19.25
N MET A 569 -23.55 -11.00 -20.40
CA MET A 569 -23.02 -9.99 -21.31
C MET A 569 -24.13 -9.34 -22.13
N ARG A 570 -24.10 -8.01 -22.25
CA ARG A 570 -24.92 -7.26 -23.20
C ARG A 570 -24.12 -6.76 -24.39
N SER A 571 -22.90 -6.28 -24.19
CA SER A 571 -21.90 -5.79 -25.18
C SER A 571 -22.33 -4.77 -26.25
N GLY A 572 -23.63 -4.54 -26.49
CA GLY A 572 -24.14 -3.53 -27.42
C GLY A 572 -23.65 -3.70 -28.86
N GLY A 573 -23.32 -4.92 -29.29
CA GLY A 573 -22.71 -5.18 -30.60
C GLY A 573 -21.19 -5.06 -30.66
N MET A 574 -20.53 -4.77 -29.55
CA MET A 574 -19.09 -5.02 -29.40
C MET A 574 -18.84 -6.53 -29.30
N PRO A 575 -17.74 -7.04 -29.88
CA PRO A 575 -17.37 -8.42 -29.70
C PRO A 575 -16.91 -8.66 -28.25
N LEU A 576 -17.04 -9.90 -27.79
CA LEU A 576 -16.54 -10.30 -26.47
C LEU A 576 -15.01 -10.39 -26.45
N ILE A 577 -14.39 -10.79 -27.56
CA ILE A 577 -12.95 -10.85 -27.78
C ILE A 577 -12.59 -10.00 -29.00
N GLN A 578 -11.71 -9.02 -28.82
CA GLN A 578 -11.24 -8.18 -29.91
C GLN A 578 -9.96 -8.72 -30.56
N ILE A 579 -9.87 -8.58 -31.89
CA ILE A 579 -8.68 -8.92 -32.68
C ILE A 579 -7.77 -7.69 -32.79
N SER A 580 -6.45 -7.90 -32.64
CA SER A 580 -5.44 -6.87 -32.93
C SER A 580 -5.08 -6.88 -34.42
N ASP A 581 -4.91 -5.72 -35.04
CA ASP A 581 -4.53 -5.59 -36.46
C ASP A 581 -3.01 -5.75 -36.67
N HIS A 582 -2.19 -5.30 -35.72
CA HIS A 582 -0.74 -5.25 -35.85
C HIS A 582 -0.04 -6.34 -35.03
N ASN A 583 0.64 -7.24 -35.75
CA ASN A 583 1.54 -8.24 -35.19
C ASN A 583 2.95 -7.66 -35.04
N VAL A 584 3.21 -6.98 -33.92
CA VAL A 584 4.38 -6.08 -33.77
C VAL A 584 5.72 -6.83 -33.90
N THR A 585 5.81 -8.05 -33.39
CA THR A 585 7.05 -8.84 -33.40
C THR A 585 7.10 -9.90 -34.50
N GLY A 586 6.01 -10.10 -35.24
CA GLY A 586 5.82 -11.23 -36.16
C GLY A 586 5.42 -12.54 -35.46
N ASN A 587 5.44 -12.60 -34.13
CA ASN A 587 5.11 -13.78 -33.32
C ASN A 587 3.78 -13.66 -32.58
N ALA A 588 3.03 -12.57 -32.75
CA ALA A 588 1.77 -12.37 -32.06
C ALA A 588 0.68 -13.35 -32.54
N VAL A 589 0.09 -14.05 -31.59
CA VAL A 589 -1.01 -15.01 -31.79
C VAL A 589 -1.77 -15.17 -30.47
N SER A 590 -3.08 -15.37 -30.56
CA SER A 590 -3.92 -15.56 -29.38
C SER A 590 -4.56 -16.93 -29.39
N HIS A 591 -4.34 -17.72 -28.34
CA HIS A 591 -4.91 -19.05 -28.17
C HIS A 591 -5.89 -19.07 -27.01
N PHE A 592 -7.11 -19.52 -27.27
CA PHE A 592 -8.15 -19.66 -26.26
C PHE A 592 -8.66 -21.09 -26.25
N ARG A 593 -8.91 -21.65 -25.07
CA ARG A 593 -9.61 -22.93 -24.90
C ARG A 593 -10.57 -22.85 -23.71
N ARG A 594 -11.58 -23.71 -23.68
CA ARG A 594 -12.66 -23.66 -22.68
C ARG A 594 -13.31 -22.28 -22.57
N VAL A 595 -13.56 -21.64 -23.72
CA VAL A 595 -14.32 -20.38 -23.78
C VAL A 595 -15.80 -20.70 -23.67
N SER A 596 -16.50 -20.04 -22.75
CA SER A 596 -17.95 -20.21 -22.56
C SER A 596 -18.66 -18.85 -22.46
N THR A 597 -19.90 -18.83 -22.92
CA THR A 597 -20.80 -17.68 -22.77
C THR A 597 -22.06 -18.14 -22.06
N THR A 598 -22.34 -17.59 -20.88
CA THR A 598 -23.58 -17.83 -20.13
C THR A 598 -24.40 -16.55 -20.13
N ASN A 599 -25.72 -16.66 -20.29
CA ASN A 599 -26.61 -15.49 -20.25
C ASN A 599 -26.20 -14.34 -21.20
N TRP A 600 -25.67 -14.66 -22.39
CA TRP A 600 -25.27 -13.64 -23.37
C TRP A 600 -26.52 -13.03 -24.04
N LYS A 601 -26.95 -11.90 -23.48
CA LYS A 601 -28.19 -11.18 -23.77
C LYS A 601 -28.06 -10.14 -24.89
N ASP A 602 -26.91 -10.06 -25.55
CA ASP A 602 -26.75 -9.18 -26.72
C ASP A 602 -27.71 -9.64 -27.83
N ASN A 603 -28.52 -8.71 -28.33
CA ASN A 603 -29.46 -8.92 -29.43
C ASN A 603 -29.16 -8.02 -30.64
N SER A 604 -28.01 -7.35 -30.63
CA SER A 604 -27.54 -6.55 -31.75
C SER A 604 -27.26 -7.44 -32.98
N ARG A 605 -27.40 -6.86 -34.16
CA ARG A 605 -27.09 -7.54 -35.43
C ARG A 605 -25.59 -7.77 -35.63
N THR A 606 -24.75 -7.06 -34.89
CA THR A 606 -23.28 -7.14 -34.95
C THR A 606 -22.69 -8.00 -33.83
N ARG A 607 -23.54 -8.69 -33.06
CA ARG A 607 -23.15 -9.61 -32.00
C ARG A 607 -22.13 -10.64 -32.53
N ALA A 608 -20.95 -10.65 -31.94
CA ALA A 608 -19.87 -11.56 -32.29
C ALA A 608 -19.09 -11.99 -31.05
N LEU A 609 -18.59 -13.23 -31.04
CA LEU A 609 -17.65 -13.69 -30.03
C LEU A 609 -16.28 -13.06 -30.31
N VAL A 610 -15.84 -13.10 -31.57
CA VAL A 610 -14.54 -12.61 -32.01
C VAL A 610 -14.70 -11.64 -33.20
N ASN A 611 -14.30 -10.38 -33.06
CA ASN A 611 -14.30 -9.38 -34.14
C ASN A 611 -13.25 -8.27 -33.87
N LEU A 612 -13.05 -7.30 -34.76
CA LEU A 612 -12.12 -6.17 -34.49
C LEU A 612 -12.60 -5.23 -33.37
N GLY A 613 -13.91 -5.07 -33.18
CA GLY A 613 -14.49 -4.24 -32.12
C GLY A 613 -14.59 -2.74 -32.44
N GLY A 614 -14.59 -1.91 -31.40
CA GLY A 614 -14.73 -0.45 -31.49
C GLY A 614 -13.45 0.26 -31.95
N GLY A 615 -13.44 1.59 -31.88
CA GLY A 615 -12.23 2.42 -32.06
C GLY A 615 -11.76 2.68 -33.50
N PRO A 616 -10.59 3.31 -33.70
CA PRO A 616 -9.98 3.50 -35.01
C PRO A 616 -9.68 2.18 -35.72
N ARG A 617 -9.66 2.24 -37.05
CA ARG A 617 -9.30 1.15 -37.97
C ARG A 617 -7.94 1.46 -38.59
N PRO A 618 -6.82 1.36 -37.86
CA PRO A 618 -5.51 1.62 -38.44
C PRO A 618 -5.29 0.69 -39.64
N VAL A 619 -4.57 1.16 -40.64
CA VAL A 619 -4.23 0.31 -41.80
C VAL A 619 -3.21 -0.72 -41.32
N PRO A 620 -3.49 -2.03 -41.42
CA PRO A 620 -2.53 -3.06 -41.02
C PRO A 620 -1.20 -2.84 -41.73
N SER A 621 -0.12 -2.72 -40.96
CA SER A 621 1.23 -2.38 -41.44
C SER A 621 2.24 -3.51 -41.27
N THR A 622 1.84 -4.61 -40.61
CA THR A 622 2.69 -5.77 -40.34
C THR A 622 2.50 -6.83 -41.40
N GLU A 623 3.54 -7.64 -41.65
CA GLU A 623 3.52 -8.73 -42.65
C GLU A 623 2.42 -9.75 -42.37
N LYS A 624 2.12 -9.98 -41.09
CA LYS A 624 1.09 -10.87 -40.59
C LYS A 624 0.07 -10.11 -39.77
N GLY A 625 -1.17 -10.58 -39.77
CA GLY A 625 -2.17 -10.20 -38.78
C GLY A 625 -1.96 -10.96 -37.47
N VAL A 626 -2.92 -10.82 -36.56
CA VAL A 626 -2.95 -11.54 -35.29
C VAL A 626 -4.11 -12.53 -35.29
N PRO A 627 -3.86 -13.82 -35.61
CA PRO A 627 -4.91 -14.83 -35.60
C PRO A 627 -5.34 -15.17 -34.17
N ILE A 628 -6.64 -15.46 -34.01
CA ILE A 628 -7.22 -16.00 -32.79
C ILE A 628 -7.60 -17.45 -33.02
N TYR A 629 -7.02 -18.35 -32.24
CA TYR A 629 -7.34 -19.77 -32.24
C TYR A 629 -8.26 -20.10 -31.07
N LEU A 630 -9.47 -20.55 -31.37
CA LEU A 630 -10.35 -21.19 -30.40
C LEU A 630 -10.17 -22.70 -30.52
N HIS A 631 -9.47 -23.27 -29.54
CA HIS A 631 -9.14 -24.68 -29.51
C HIS A 631 -10.37 -25.53 -29.22
N ASP A 632 -10.46 -26.67 -29.93
CA ASP A 632 -11.55 -27.64 -29.84
C ASP A 632 -12.96 -27.07 -30.08
N HIS A 633 -13.06 -25.90 -30.73
CA HIS A 633 -14.34 -25.23 -30.97
C HIS A 633 -15.33 -26.08 -31.77
N TYR A 634 -14.84 -26.90 -32.71
CA TYR A 634 -15.65 -27.83 -33.51
C TYR A 634 -15.57 -29.28 -33.00
N GLY A 635 -15.06 -29.48 -31.78
CA GLY A 635 -14.78 -30.78 -31.18
C GLY A 635 -13.28 -31.08 -31.06
N PRO A 636 -12.90 -32.19 -30.40
CA PRO A 636 -11.50 -32.50 -30.10
C PRO A 636 -10.59 -32.51 -31.33
N GLY A 637 -9.50 -31.73 -31.28
CA GLY A 637 -8.50 -31.60 -32.36
C GLY A 637 -8.95 -30.75 -33.55
N ARG A 638 -10.14 -30.14 -33.49
CA ARG A 638 -10.73 -29.31 -34.55
C ARG A 638 -10.92 -27.89 -34.03
N HIS A 639 -10.03 -27.00 -34.43
CA HIS A 639 -9.92 -25.64 -33.90
C HIS A 639 -10.52 -24.62 -34.88
N ALA A 640 -11.00 -23.49 -34.36
CA ALA A 640 -11.38 -22.35 -35.18
C ALA A 640 -10.22 -21.33 -35.23
N MET A 641 -9.73 -21.01 -36.42
CA MET A 641 -8.81 -19.90 -36.65
C MET A 641 -9.62 -18.71 -37.15
N VAL A 642 -9.80 -17.70 -36.29
CA VAL A 642 -10.47 -16.44 -36.62
C VAL A 642 -9.42 -15.38 -36.94
N VAL A 643 -9.61 -14.67 -38.05
CA VAL A 643 -8.75 -13.57 -38.50
C VAL A 643 -9.57 -12.33 -38.81
N SER A 644 -8.92 -11.17 -38.78
CA SER A 644 -9.46 -9.92 -39.34
C SER A 644 -9.59 -10.05 -40.85
N THR A 645 -10.69 -9.61 -41.44
CA THR A 645 -10.84 -9.56 -42.92
C THR A 645 -9.90 -8.54 -43.57
N ARG A 646 -9.21 -7.75 -42.76
CA ARG A 646 -8.22 -6.76 -43.19
C ARG A 646 -6.80 -7.35 -43.19
N SER A 647 -6.61 -8.52 -42.59
CA SER A 647 -5.30 -9.14 -42.43
C SER A 647 -4.72 -9.64 -43.76
N PRO A 648 -3.38 -9.68 -43.89
CA PRO A 648 -2.73 -10.25 -45.07
C PRO A 648 -3.13 -11.70 -45.36
N GLU A 649 -3.31 -12.52 -44.32
CA GLU A 649 -3.69 -13.94 -44.44
C GLU A 649 -5.08 -14.11 -45.06
N TYR A 650 -6.05 -13.29 -44.64
CA TYR A 650 -7.38 -13.31 -45.24
C TYR A 650 -7.34 -12.85 -46.69
N LYS A 651 -6.62 -11.75 -46.98
CA LYS A 651 -6.50 -11.19 -48.34
C LYS A 651 -5.81 -12.13 -49.31
N ALA A 652 -4.86 -12.94 -48.83
CA ALA A 652 -4.14 -13.91 -49.66
C ALA A 652 -5.01 -15.09 -50.10
N ALA A 653 -6.01 -15.49 -49.30
CA ALA A 653 -6.86 -16.64 -49.59
C ALA A 653 -8.29 -16.48 -49.01
N PRO A 654 -9.09 -15.49 -49.47
CA PRO A 654 -10.39 -15.19 -48.87
C PRO A 654 -11.36 -16.38 -48.93
N ASP A 655 -11.30 -17.17 -50.01
CA ASP A 655 -12.17 -18.35 -50.20
C ASP A 655 -11.88 -19.49 -49.22
N SER A 656 -10.75 -19.44 -48.50
CA SER A 656 -10.43 -20.39 -47.43
C SER A 656 -11.12 -20.07 -46.10
N PHE A 657 -11.77 -18.92 -45.99
CA PHE A 657 -12.45 -18.45 -44.79
C PHE A 657 -13.95 -18.29 -45.05
N ARG A 658 -14.75 -18.43 -43.99
CA ARG A 658 -16.20 -18.20 -44.03
C ARG A 658 -16.63 -17.24 -42.92
N LYS A 659 -17.79 -16.61 -43.12
CA LYS A 659 -18.51 -15.93 -42.04
C LYS A 659 -19.31 -16.96 -41.25
N GLU A 660 -19.23 -16.91 -39.94
CA GLU A 660 -19.97 -17.79 -39.04
C GLU A 660 -20.48 -17.01 -37.81
N PRO A 661 -21.59 -16.26 -37.91
CA PRO A 661 -22.20 -15.66 -36.74
C PRO A 661 -22.80 -16.73 -35.80
N PRO A 662 -22.72 -16.59 -34.46
CA PRO A 662 -22.16 -15.46 -33.73
C PRO A 662 -20.66 -15.61 -33.41
N LEU A 663 -19.95 -16.59 -33.96
CA LEU A 663 -18.50 -16.73 -33.75
C LEU A 663 -17.73 -15.52 -34.32
N THR A 664 -18.02 -15.16 -35.57
CA THR A 664 -17.39 -14.03 -36.28
C THR A 664 -18.36 -12.88 -36.52
N GLY A 665 -17.85 -11.66 -36.60
CA GLY A 665 -18.60 -10.47 -37.02
C GLY A 665 -18.41 -10.10 -38.50
N ASP A 666 -18.75 -8.86 -38.83
CA ASP A 666 -18.61 -8.25 -40.14
C ASP A 666 -17.15 -8.00 -40.55
N GLU A 667 -16.24 -7.82 -39.60
CA GLU A 667 -14.81 -7.58 -39.84
C GLU A 667 -13.90 -8.77 -39.48
N SER A 668 -14.48 -9.94 -39.20
CA SER A 668 -13.72 -11.19 -38.95
C SER A 668 -14.24 -12.38 -39.74
N ALA A 669 -13.39 -13.36 -40.02
CA ALA A 669 -13.76 -14.59 -40.72
C ALA A 669 -13.02 -15.79 -40.12
N VAL A 670 -13.59 -16.98 -40.26
CA VAL A 670 -13.09 -18.20 -39.63
C VAL A 670 -12.72 -19.27 -40.66
N LYS A 671 -11.66 -20.02 -40.37
CA LYS A 671 -11.31 -21.28 -41.02
C LYS A 671 -11.15 -22.38 -39.97
N GLU A 672 -11.60 -23.58 -40.28
CA GLU A 672 -11.31 -24.75 -39.44
C GLU A 672 -9.87 -25.22 -39.70
N VAL A 673 -9.12 -25.46 -38.63
CA VAL A 673 -7.74 -25.95 -38.66
C VAL A 673 -7.60 -27.14 -37.71
N SER A 674 -6.62 -28.00 -37.98
CA SER A 674 -6.30 -29.19 -37.18
C SER A 674 -4.81 -29.23 -36.84
N ASN A 675 -4.41 -30.15 -35.96
CA ASN A 675 -3.01 -30.38 -35.55
C ASN A 675 -2.35 -29.15 -34.93
N MET A 676 -3.07 -28.43 -34.08
CA MET A 676 -2.53 -27.27 -33.36
C MET A 676 -2.48 -27.54 -31.86
N GLU A 677 -1.29 -27.46 -31.28
CA GLU A 677 -1.12 -27.58 -29.84
C GLU A 677 -1.50 -26.28 -29.12
N PHE A 678 -2.03 -26.40 -27.90
CA PHE A 678 -2.19 -25.26 -27.01
C PHE A 678 -0.83 -24.92 -26.39
N PRO A 679 -0.23 -23.76 -26.70
CA PRO A 679 1.16 -23.51 -26.36
C PRO A 679 1.36 -23.32 -24.86
N LYS A 680 2.48 -23.84 -24.33
CA LYS A 680 2.98 -23.46 -23.01
C LYS A 680 3.84 -22.21 -23.15
N VAL A 681 3.34 -21.08 -22.66
CA VAL A 681 3.96 -19.76 -22.85
C VAL A 681 4.85 -19.34 -21.68
N LEU A 682 4.49 -19.77 -20.47
CA LEU A 682 5.22 -19.50 -19.23
C LEU A 682 5.65 -20.81 -18.60
N ASP A 683 6.78 -20.78 -17.91
CA ASP A 683 7.28 -21.87 -17.07
C ASP A 683 7.75 -21.30 -15.74
N PRO A 684 6.80 -20.84 -14.89
CA PRO A 684 7.15 -20.21 -13.63
C PRO A 684 8.00 -21.13 -12.77
N VAL A 685 9.10 -20.61 -12.24
CA VAL A 685 10.00 -21.34 -11.34
C VAL A 685 9.95 -20.73 -9.94
N ASP A 686 10.24 -21.58 -8.96
CA ASP A 686 10.44 -21.21 -7.57
C ASP A 686 11.93 -21.39 -7.25
N ASP A 687 12.73 -20.35 -7.53
CA ASP A 687 14.18 -20.32 -7.31
C ASP A 687 14.65 -19.12 -6.48
N LEU A 688 13.71 -18.43 -5.83
CA LEU A 688 14.04 -17.43 -4.82
C LEU A 688 13.91 -18.07 -3.44
N PRO A 689 14.78 -17.72 -2.50
CA PRO A 689 14.60 -18.17 -1.13
C PRO A 689 13.48 -17.37 -0.43
N PRO A 690 12.79 -18.01 0.53
CA PRO A 690 11.77 -17.34 1.33
C PRO A 690 12.37 -16.25 2.22
N ALA A 691 11.54 -15.29 2.58
CA ALA A 691 11.85 -14.18 3.47
C ALA A 691 10.97 -14.24 4.73
N THR A 692 11.59 -14.56 5.87
CA THR A 692 10.92 -14.68 7.17
C THR A 692 11.23 -13.49 8.06
N VAL A 693 10.24 -13.05 8.82
CA VAL A 693 10.41 -12.02 9.85
C VAL A 693 9.74 -12.45 11.15
N ILE A 694 10.35 -12.06 12.26
CA ILE A 694 9.79 -12.17 13.62
C ILE A 694 9.16 -10.81 13.89
N THR A 695 7.86 -10.79 14.18
CA THR A 695 7.12 -9.55 14.43
C THR A 695 6.78 -9.37 15.90
N HIS A 696 6.84 -10.45 16.70
CA HIS A 696 6.48 -10.41 18.10
C HIS A 696 7.18 -11.49 18.91
N VAL A 697 7.62 -11.11 20.11
CA VAL A 697 8.24 -11.98 21.11
C VAL A 697 7.64 -11.60 22.45
N ALA A 698 7.00 -12.55 23.12
CA ALA A 698 6.41 -12.34 24.44
C ALA A 698 6.73 -13.49 25.39
N ARG A 699 6.90 -13.18 26.68
CA ARG A 699 7.00 -14.18 27.74
C ARG A 699 5.59 -14.57 28.19
N LYS A 700 5.24 -15.84 28.05
CA LYS A 700 3.93 -16.38 28.45
C LYS A 700 4.10 -17.74 29.13
N ASP A 701 3.58 -17.87 30.34
CA ASP A 701 3.56 -19.12 31.12
C ASP A 701 4.96 -19.79 31.25
N GLY A 702 6.01 -18.99 31.46
CA GLY A 702 7.39 -19.47 31.56
C GLY A 702 8.00 -19.93 30.22
N LYS A 703 7.36 -19.62 29.10
CA LYS A 703 7.82 -19.88 27.72
C LYS A 703 7.94 -18.58 26.93
N LEU A 704 8.64 -18.63 25.80
CA LEU A 704 8.67 -17.57 24.81
C LEU A 704 7.70 -17.91 23.69
N LEU A 705 6.66 -17.10 23.53
CA LEU A 705 5.81 -17.12 22.35
C LEU A 705 6.43 -16.21 21.31
N VAL A 706 6.82 -16.79 20.17
CA VAL A 706 7.41 -16.08 19.04
C VAL A 706 6.44 -16.17 17.88
N ARG A 707 6.18 -15.03 17.23
CA ARG A 707 5.32 -14.94 16.06
C ARG A 707 6.00 -14.17 14.94
N GLY A 708 5.56 -14.45 13.73
CA GLY A 708 6.10 -13.80 12.56
C GLY A 708 5.31 -14.04 11.30
N THR A 709 5.94 -13.66 10.20
CA THR A 709 5.40 -13.77 8.85
C THR A 709 6.49 -14.31 7.94
N CYS A 710 6.10 -15.09 6.94
CA CYS A 710 6.98 -15.54 5.88
C CYS A 710 6.35 -15.18 4.53
N SER A 711 7.18 -14.81 3.57
CA SER A 711 6.76 -14.49 2.21
C SER A 711 7.74 -15.10 1.23
N ASP A 712 7.21 -15.59 0.12
CA ASP A 712 7.95 -16.34 -0.89
C ASP A 712 7.22 -16.28 -2.24
N ASN A 713 7.91 -16.53 -3.36
CA ASN A 713 7.29 -16.64 -4.69
C ASN A 713 6.72 -18.04 -4.97
N GLY A 714 6.90 -19.00 -4.05
CA GLY A 714 6.32 -20.33 -4.05
C GLY A 714 5.67 -20.73 -2.71
N GLU A 715 5.62 -22.04 -2.48
CA GLU A 715 5.03 -22.61 -1.26
C GLU A 715 6.10 -22.75 -0.17
N VAL A 716 5.91 -22.09 0.97
CA VAL A 716 6.76 -22.22 2.15
C VAL A 716 6.51 -23.56 2.83
N LYS A 717 7.54 -24.40 2.87
CA LYS A 717 7.48 -25.73 3.49
C LYS A 717 7.59 -25.67 5.01
N GLN A 718 8.48 -24.83 5.53
CA GLN A 718 8.67 -24.70 6.97
C GLN A 718 9.35 -23.38 7.36
N VAL A 719 9.02 -22.92 8.56
CA VAL A 719 9.76 -21.90 9.31
C VAL A 719 10.36 -22.55 10.55
N VAL A 720 11.62 -22.25 10.86
CA VAL A 720 12.34 -22.77 12.02
C VAL A 720 12.87 -21.62 12.85
N VAL A 721 12.68 -21.68 14.17
CA VAL A 721 13.21 -20.70 15.14
C VAL A 721 14.05 -21.43 16.18
N ASN A 722 15.33 -21.08 16.29
CA ASN A 722 16.30 -21.74 17.18
C ASN A 722 16.26 -23.29 17.10
N GLY A 723 16.10 -23.83 15.90
CA GLY A 723 16.01 -25.28 15.65
C GLY A 723 14.64 -25.91 15.91
N GLN A 724 13.65 -25.16 16.41
CA GLN A 724 12.28 -25.64 16.60
C GLN A 724 11.39 -25.19 15.45
N GLN A 725 10.66 -26.13 14.85
CA GLN A 725 9.73 -25.84 13.77
C GLN A 725 8.54 -25.00 14.29
N ALA A 726 8.23 -23.92 13.59
CA ALA A 726 7.05 -23.12 13.84
C ALA A 726 5.80 -23.75 13.22
N LYS A 727 4.65 -23.46 13.83
CA LYS A 727 3.33 -23.82 13.34
C LYS A 727 2.82 -22.69 12.45
N ALA A 728 2.40 -23.02 11.23
CA ALA A 728 1.64 -22.09 10.40
C ALA A 728 0.26 -21.82 11.04
N THR A 729 -0.07 -20.55 11.19
CA THR A 729 -1.37 -20.07 11.72
C THR A 729 -2.26 -19.49 10.62
N SER A 730 -1.68 -19.20 9.45
CA SER A 730 -2.38 -18.93 8.20
C SER A 730 -1.72 -19.69 7.03
N ALA A 731 -2.36 -19.65 5.87
CA ALA A 731 -1.88 -20.35 4.68
C ALA A 731 -0.44 -19.95 4.33
N ASN A 732 0.35 -20.92 3.88
CA ASN A 732 1.72 -20.72 3.39
C ASN A 732 2.64 -19.96 4.36
N PHE A 733 2.47 -20.15 5.67
CA PHE A 733 3.23 -19.42 6.71
C PHE A 733 3.14 -17.89 6.61
N GLY A 734 2.10 -17.34 5.98
CA GLY A 734 1.84 -15.89 5.99
C GLY A 734 1.76 -15.33 7.43
N GLU A 735 1.36 -16.18 8.37
CA GLU A 735 1.50 -16.00 9.80
C GLU A 735 1.91 -17.32 10.43
N TRP A 736 2.88 -17.28 11.34
CA TRP A 736 3.37 -18.45 12.03
C TRP A 736 3.66 -18.15 13.50
N GLU A 737 3.62 -19.18 14.33
CA GLU A 737 3.98 -19.08 15.74
C GLU A 737 4.77 -20.29 16.23
N VAL A 738 5.60 -20.08 17.25
CA VAL A 738 6.30 -21.14 17.96
C VAL A 738 6.38 -20.80 19.44
N SER A 739 6.27 -21.82 20.28
CA SER A 739 6.48 -21.71 21.73
C SER A 739 7.78 -22.39 22.10
N LEU A 740 8.76 -21.61 22.56
CA LEU A 740 10.07 -22.07 22.97
C LEU A 740 10.16 -22.13 24.50
N ALA A 741 10.98 -23.02 25.05
CA ALA A 741 11.36 -22.93 26.45
C ALA A 741 12.04 -21.57 26.69
N ALA A 742 11.74 -20.87 27.79
CA ALA A 742 12.34 -19.57 28.10
C ALA A 742 13.82 -19.66 28.55
N ALA A 743 14.60 -20.55 27.93
CA ALA A 743 16.01 -20.82 28.27
C ALA A 743 16.88 -19.55 28.20
N LYS A 744 18.15 -19.66 28.64
CA LYS A 744 19.17 -18.58 28.71
C LYS A 744 19.49 -17.88 27.37
N ASP A 745 18.76 -18.17 26.30
CA ASP A 745 18.97 -17.60 24.98
C ASP A 745 18.68 -16.11 25.02
N THR A 746 19.70 -15.30 24.74
CA THR A 746 19.57 -13.85 24.60
C THR A 746 19.11 -13.44 23.21
N LYS A 747 19.00 -14.41 22.27
CA LYS A 747 18.70 -14.19 20.86
C LYS A 747 17.80 -15.28 20.27
N LEU A 748 16.91 -14.87 19.38
CA LEU A 748 16.09 -15.72 18.52
C LEU A 748 16.58 -15.58 17.08
N ALA A 749 16.65 -16.69 16.35
CA ALA A 749 17.07 -16.77 14.97
C ALA A 749 16.00 -17.54 14.17
N ALA A 750 15.33 -16.87 13.23
CA ALA A 750 14.32 -17.46 12.38
C ALA A 750 14.78 -17.54 10.91
N HIS A 751 14.53 -18.67 10.26
CA HIS A 751 14.70 -18.85 8.82
C HIS A 751 13.62 -19.77 8.24
N ALA A 752 13.39 -19.67 6.93
CA ALA A 752 12.47 -20.53 6.21
C ALA A 752 13.14 -21.36 5.10
N ILE A 753 12.43 -22.41 4.71
CA ILE A 753 12.70 -23.26 3.54
C ILE A 753 11.39 -23.44 2.78
N ASP A 754 11.41 -23.26 1.47
CA ASP A 754 10.26 -23.49 0.59
C ASP A 754 10.14 -24.96 0.13
N ALA A 755 9.11 -25.24 -0.65
CA ALA A 755 8.82 -26.56 -1.19
C ALA A 755 9.77 -26.96 -2.32
N ALA A 756 10.35 -25.99 -3.05
CA ALA A 756 11.40 -26.20 -4.04
C ALA A 756 12.77 -26.52 -3.41
N GLY A 757 12.92 -26.29 -2.11
CA GLY A 757 14.13 -26.52 -1.33
C GLY A 757 15.07 -25.32 -1.29
N ASN A 758 14.65 -24.12 -1.73
CA ASN A 758 15.45 -22.93 -1.48
C ASN A 758 15.37 -22.56 -0.01
N GLN A 759 16.50 -22.07 0.51
CA GLN A 759 16.66 -21.74 1.91
C GLN A 759 16.98 -20.26 2.05
N GLU A 760 16.29 -19.63 2.99
CA GLU A 760 16.57 -18.28 3.41
C GLU A 760 18.03 -18.12 3.85
N LYS A 761 18.78 -17.26 3.15
CA LYS A 761 20.21 -17.06 3.39
C LYS A 761 20.47 -16.05 4.50
N LEU A 762 19.62 -15.05 4.64
CA LEU A 762 19.66 -14.08 5.72
C LEU A 762 18.69 -14.50 6.84
N THR A 763 19.22 -15.16 7.86
CA THR A 763 18.44 -15.47 9.07
C THR A 763 18.02 -14.17 9.77
N HIS A 764 16.77 -14.10 10.23
CA HIS A 764 16.32 -12.98 11.03
C HIS A 764 16.66 -13.18 12.50
N GLU A 765 17.53 -12.32 13.03
CA GLU A 765 17.91 -12.35 14.44
C GLU A 765 17.26 -11.22 15.24
N VAL A 766 16.66 -11.55 16.38
CA VAL A 766 16.14 -10.55 17.34
C VAL A 766 16.62 -10.90 18.75
N ALA A 767 16.87 -9.87 19.56
CA ALA A 767 17.14 -10.07 20.98
C ALA A 767 15.86 -10.49 21.72
N VAL A 768 16.00 -11.40 22.70
CA VAL A 768 14.89 -11.73 23.59
C VAL A 768 14.72 -10.58 24.59
N PRO A 769 13.50 -10.03 24.76
CA PRO A 769 13.22 -8.95 25.71
C PRO A 769 13.36 -9.37 27.18
#